data_AF-A0A2J8A7J0-F1
#
_entry.id   AF-A0A2J8A7J0-F1
#
_cell.length_a   1.000
_cell.length_b   1.000
_cell.length_c   1.000
_cell.angle_alpha   90.00
_cell.angle_beta   90.00
_cell.angle_gamma   90.00
#
_symmetry.space_group_name_H-M   'P 1'
#
loop_
_entity.id
_entity.type
_entity.pdbx_description
1 polymer ?
#
loop_
_entity_poly.entity_id
_entity_poly.type
_entity_poly.pdbx_seq_one_letter_code
_entity_poly.pdbx_strand_id
1 'polypeptide(L)'
;MGADLDGPRANHAYVMPSNAIGDMVATLEVAQDLSALTLADSDLDWDGFLPLYRDVLAVYDGRVAAIPAQGMMMQLYYRRDLLAAAGLQPPRTWSETVAYAAKFNGTDLNGDGAPDYGICLWRLTCDALPMSFVAILASLAQSKGRHTGLFFEPESMRPVWETAAWEAAVELARNLTLYAAPITDEPPSPIAPCFSQPLFGQGRCAMALAQPGQFKSGSSPGNPFSVVRGKIGSSILPGSERVLDWQLNALLPCDPDRCPFANLHSTSSLAVASGSNTRRLLSPQVAAATSSPVRPRHLSNVLRVVARSLLAGTAAGAVAGQPAASAAPATMWVNHAPYAASGGQSIFISRRQSEAQRLATYTLVVQMVRDAGDWPLVAGPGSEFGPTRHEHLLGDESYSRWAEYGYHPDDLASFLAATRESLESGNVALDLRAAGAFPVFKDALNEVAALITNTSMPLDSVLQATRALLTERMAAAISGDLGASYRASIRFIIPKKLPGDPLGGSKNQTTKAVVAAVVVVVGVVLLASVAAAIWVRRRRAHYNQRHFGPIVAPGAAAATTLCLTDIQDSTRLWESLPEAVMSRSLQLHNTCVRRCATAHNGYESSTEGDSFLLAFHCAQDALAFCLALQDELPTLPWPAELLAVGRWELVIAGQVDPCRPLWLVDAGMEAAVPPWRWPAARLGAGALSRAQQLLTDGPPADDSTGAAAAVNTLRTVPRLGTAALATVMRGRSTTTSMYDRARMVQQAR
;
A
#
# COMPACT_ATOMS: atom_id res chain seq x y z
N MET A 1 13.70 -9.23 -2.45
CA MET A 1 13.37 -7.81 -2.71
C MET A 1 14.47 -7.06 -3.46
N GLY A 2 15.64 -6.75 -2.90
CA GLY A 2 16.59 -5.83 -3.55
C GLY A 2 16.97 -6.15 -5.02
N ALA A 3 17.19 -7.43 -5.35
CA ALA A 3 17.47 -7.87 -6.73
C ALA A 3 16.24 -7.82 -7.67
N ASP A 4 15.05 -7.72 -7.10
CA ASP A 4 13.75 -7.72 -7.79
C ASP A 4 13.24 -6.29 -8.08
N LEU A 5 13.97 -5.26 -7.63
CA LEU A 5 13.60 -3.84 -7.79
C LEU A 5 14.44 -3.08 -8.83
N ASP A 6 15.75 -3.39 -8.94
CA ASP A 6 16.75 -2.60 -9.71
C ASP A 6 17.62 -3.45 -10.66
N GLY A 7 17.07 -4.57 -11.18
CA GLY A 7 17.79 -5.47 -12.09
C GLY A 7 17.07 -5.73 -13.41
N PRO A 8 17.69 -6.47 -14.36
CA PRO A 8 17.05 -6.91 -15.61
C PRO A 8 15.94 -7.96 -15.40
N ARG A 9 15.58 -8.25 -14.14
CA ARG A 9 14.42 -9.05 -13.71
C ARG A 9 13.49 -8.26 -12.78
N ALA A 10 13.61 -6.92 -12.74
CA ALA A 10 12.75 -6.10 -11.90
C ALA A 10 11.29 -6.23 -12.31
N ASN A 11 10.39 -6.46 -11.35
CA ASN A 11 9.00 -6.78 -11.65
C ASN A 11 8.23 -5.56 -12.18
N HIS A 12 7.30 -5.81 -13.10
CA HIS A 12 6.42 -4.79 -13.68
C HIS A 12 5.31 -4.35 -12.72
N ALA A 13 4.79 -5.28 -11.93
CA ALA A 13 3.86 -5.03 -10.84
C ALA A 13 4.14 -5.99 -9.68
N TYR A 14 3.64 -5.64 -8.50
CA TYR A 14 3.75 -6.42 -7.27
C TYR A 14 2.35 -6.64 -6.70
N VAL A 15 1.98 -7.89 -6.44
CA VAL A 15 0.75 -8.21 -5.69
C VAL A 15 1.13 -8.27 -4.22
N MET A 16 0.58 -7.35 -3.41
CA MET A 16 0.94 -7.19 -2.00
C MET A 16 -0.33 -6.98 -1.16
N PRO A 17 -0.33 -7.34 0.14
CA PRO A 17 -1.42 -6.96 1.03
C PRO A 17 -1.49 -5.44 1.16
N SER A 18 -2.70 -4.91 1.29
CA SER A 18 -2.99 -3.46 1.25
C SER A 18 -2.47 -2.68 2.47
N ASN A 19 -1.95 -3.37 3.49
CA ASN A 19 -1.18 -2.77 4.58
C ASN A 19 0.29 -2.47 4.22
N ALA A 20 0.89 -3.16 3.25
CA ALA A 20 2.25 -2.88 2.77
C ALA A 20 2.36 -1.56 1.97
N ILE A 21 1.24 -0.85 1.72
CA ILE A 21 1.17 0.39 0.93
C ILE A 21 2.16 1.47 1.38
N GLY A 22 2.40 1.64 2.70
CA GLY A 22 3.35 2.62 3.21
C GLY A 22 4.78 2.31 2.76
N ASP A 23 5.19 1.05 2.88
CA ASP A 23 6.48 0.56 2.37
C ASP A 23 6.57 0.69 0.85
N MET A 24 5.53 0.28 0.10
CA MET A 24 5.51 0.33 -1.37
C MET A 24 5.60 1.76 -1.93
N VAL A 25 5.02 2.75 -1.24
CA VAL A 25 5.03 4.16 -1.65
C VAL A 25 6.30 4.89 -1.18
N ALA A 26 6.70 4.74 0.08
CA ALA A 26 7.66 5.64 0.73
C ALA A 26 8.95 4.98 1.25
N THR A 27 9.00 3.65 1.42
CA THR A 27 10.24 2.93 1.80
C THR A 27 10.96 2.36 0.58
N LEU A 28 10.19 1.84 -0.37
CA LEU A 28 10.67 1.23 -1.60
C LEU A 28 10.52 2.16 -2.81
N GLU A 29 9.68 3.19 -2.75
CA GLU A 29 9.39 4.09 -3.88
C GLU A 29 9.08 3.35 -5.20
N VAL A 30 8.33 2.25 -5.12
CA VAL A 30 7.96 1.42 -6.28
C VAL A 30 6.55 1.69 -6.78
N ALA A 31 5.64 2.16 -5.92
CA ALA A 31 4.27 2.43 -6.31
C ALA A 31 4.16 3.60 -7.31
N GLN A 32 3.53 3.35 -8.46
CA GLN A 32 3.06 4.37 -9.39
C GLN A 32 1.85 5.12 -8.80
N ASP A 33 1.79 6.43 -9.00
CA ASP A 33 0.55 7.20 -8.77
C ASP A 33 -0.43 6.90 -9.92
N LEU A 34 -1.60 6.37 -9.58
CA LEU A 34 -2.65 5.98 -10.50
C LEU A 34 -3.86 6.92 -10.44
N SER A 35 -3.83 7.94 -9.57
CA SER A 35 -5.00 8.77 -9.22
C SER A 35 -5.68 9.41 -10.44
N ALA A 36 -4.88 9.75 -11.45
CA ALA A 36 -5.36 10.37 -12.67
C ALA A 36 -5.81 9.35 -13.74
N LEU A 37 -5.26 8.12 -13.73
CA LEU A 37 -5.76 7.01 -14.55
C LEU A 37 -7.12 6.51 -14.05
N THR A 38 -7.30 6.39 -12.73
CA THR A 38 -8.60 6.02 -12.12
C THR A 38 -9.73 7.01 -12.37
N LEU A 39 -9.41 8.24 -12.82
CA LEU A 39 -10.38 9.26 -13.24
C LEU A 39 -10.58 9.34 -14.76
N ALA A 40 -9.75 8.64 -15.56
CA ALA A 40 -9.72 8.74 -17.01
C ALA A 40 -10.08 7.44 -17.73
N ASP A 41 -9.81 6.28 -17.13
CA ASP A 41 -10.12 4.97 -17.71
C ASP A 41 -11.46 4.41 -17.21
N SER A 42 -12.45 4.36 -18.11
CA SER A 42 -13.76 3.75 -17.86
C SER A 42 -13.77 2.22 -17.95
N ASP A 43 -12.75 1.58 -18.54
CA ASP A 43 -12.67 0.11 -18.60
C ASP A 43 -12.18 -0.51 -17.28
N LEU A 44 -11.46 0.25 -16.42
CA LEU A 44 -11.18 -0.11 -15.02
C LEU A 44 -12.43 -0.03 -14.12
N ASP A 45 -13.37 0.86 -14.45
CA ASP A 45 -14.60 1.08 -13.67
C ASP A 45 -14.30 1.32 -12.17
N TRP A 46 -13.61 2.42 -11.88
CA TRP A 46 -13.15 2.74 -10.51
C TRP A 46 -14.30 2.89 -9.50
N ASP A 47 -15.44 3.44 -9.93
CA ASP A 47 -16.64 3.57 -9.11
C ASP A 47 -17.37 2.23 -8.86
N GLY A 48 -17.08 1.18 -9.64
CA GLY A 48 -17.56 -0.17 -9.38
C GLY A 48 -16.91 -0.86 -8.18
N PHE A 49 -15.74 -0.39 -7.71
CA PHE A 49 -15.13 -0.90 -6.48
C PHE A 49 -15.88 -0.40 -5.23
N LEU A 50 -15.99 -1.24 -4.21
CA LEU A 50 -16.61 -0.86 -2.94
C LEU A 50 -15.76 0.23 -2.23
N PRO A 51 -16.39 1.24 -1.59
CA PRO A 51 -15.68 2.42 -1.08
C PRO A 51 -14.47 2.15 -0.18
N LEU A 52 -14.52 1.13 0.69
CA LEU A 52 -13.37 0.77 1.54
C LEU A 52 -12.12 0.46 0.72
N TYR A 53 -12.25 -0.30 -0.37
CA TYR A 53 -11.11 -0.72 -1.18
C TYR A 53 -10.53 0.44 -1.97
N ARG A 54 -11.37 1.24 -2.62
CA ARG A 54 -10.94 2.35 -3.50
C ARG A 54 -10.51 3.61 -2.74
N ASP A 55 -11.27 4.03 -1.72
CA ASP A 55 -11.10 5.34 -1.08
C ASP A 55 -10.17 5.28 0.15
N VAL A 56 -9.89 4.09 0.67
CA VAL A 56 -9.06 3.90 1.87
C VAL A 56 -7.90 2.95 1.62
N LEU A 57 -8.14 1.73 1.13
CA LEU A 57 -7.09 0.71 1.06
C LEU A 57 -6.11 0.95 -0.11
N ALA A 58 -6.60 1.35 -1.29
CA ALA A 58 -5.77 1.74 -2.43
C ALA A 58 -5.07 3.10 -2.28
N VAL A 59 -5.50 3.93 -1.32
CA VAL A 59 -5.03 5.32 -1.18
C VAL A 59 -4.05 5.50 -0.02
N TYR A 60 -2.96 6.21 -0.28
CA TYR A 60 -1.98 6.66 0.70
C TYR A 60 -1.53 8.09 0.36
N ASP A 61 -1.42 8.96 1.36
CA ASP A 61 -1.11 10.39 1.21
C ASP A 61 -1.96 11.11 0.13
N GLY A 62 -3.25 10.74 0.06
CA GLY A 62 -4.21 11.29 -0.90
C GLY A 62 -4.13 10.73 -2.33
N ARG A 63 -3.10 9.94 -2.67
CA ARG A 63 -2.87 9.35 -4.00
C ARG A 63 -3.33 7.89 -4.06
N VAL A 64 -3.92 7.47 -5.18
CA VAL A 64 -4.15 6.06 -5.49
C VAL A 64 -2.80 5.42 -5.85
N ALA A 65 -2.33 4.48 -5.03
CA ALA A 65 -1.01 3.86 -5.17
C ALA A 65 -1.06 2.41 -5.71
N ALA A 66 -2.26 1.82 -5.78
CA ALA A 66 -2.48 0.45 -6.22
C ALA A 66 -3.91 0.26 -6.74
N ILE A 67 -4.14 -0.82 -7.48
CA ILE A 67 -5.49 -1.27 -7.88
C ILE A 67 -5.92 -2.38 -6.92
N PRO A 68 -7.07 -2.30 -6.22
CA PRO A 68 -7.58 -3.41 -5.42
C PRO A 68 -7.82 -4.63 -6.29
N ALA A 69 -7.32 -5.80 -5.90
CA ALA A 69 -7.61 -7.05 -6.60
C ALA A 69 -8.63 -7.91 -5.82
N GLN A 70 -8.41 -8.07 -4.51
CA GLN A 70 -9.09 -9.08 -3.70
C GLN A 70 -9.41 -8.54 -2.30
N GLY A 71 -10.62 -8.82 -1.81
CA GLY A 71 -11.13 -8.29 -0.55
C GLY A 71 -10.95 -9.29 0.59
N MET A 72 -10.48 -8.81 1.74
CA MET A 72 -10.50 -9.56 3.00
C MET A 72 -11.17 -8.73 4.08
N MET A 73 -12.13 -9.33 4.79
CA MET A 73 -12.81 -8.73 5.93
C MET A 73 -13.09 -9.81 6.97
N MET A 74 -12.71 -9.55 8.22
CA MET A 74 -12.91 -10.46 9.34
C MET A 74 -14.37 -10.52 9.75
N GLN A 75 -14.88 -11.72 10.02
CA GLN A 75 -16.24 -11.97 10.51
C GLN A 75 -16.20 -12.99 11.65
N LEU A 76 -17.26 -13.00 12.47
CA LEU A 76 -17.53 -14.08 13.41
C LEU A 76 -18.51 -15.06 12.77
N TYR A 77 -18.06 -16.29 12.59
CA TYR A 77 -18.90 -17.41 12.17
C TYR A 77 -19.36 -18.19 13.41
N TYR A 78 -20.58 -18.70 13.36
CA TYR A 78 -21.19 -19.43 14.47
C TYR A 78 -22.16 -20.52 13.97
N ARG A 79 -22.35 -21.55 14.78
CA ARG A 79 -23.32 -22.62 14.54
C ARG A 79 -24.74 -22.16 14.89
N ARG A 80 -25.56 -21.84 13.88
CA ARG A 80 -26.96 -21.43 14.04
C ARG A 80 -27.79 -22.48 14.78
N ASP A 81 -27.56 -23.75 14.50
CA ASP A 81 -28.26 -24.87 15.14
C ASP A 81 -27.97 -24.96 16.64
N LEU A 82 -26.70 -24.81 17.04
CA LEU A 82 -26.30 -24.79 18.45
C LEU A 82 -26.87 -23.57 19.19
N LEU A 83 -26.82 -22.38 18.58
CA LEU A 83 -27.38 -21.16 19.17
C LEU A 83 -28.92 -21.24 19.28
N ALA A 84 -29.61 -21.71 18.23
CA ALA A 84 -31.07 -21.88 18.24
C ALA A 84 -31.52 -22.91 19.30
N ALA A 85 -30.85 -24.07 19.39
CA ALA A 85 -31.10 -25.07 20.43
C ALA A 85 -30.84 -24.55 21.85
N ALA A 86 -29.92 -23.59 21.99
CA ALA A 86 -29.63 -22.91 23.25
C ALA A 86 -30.53 -21.70 23.56
N GLY A 87 -31.44 -21.30 22.66
CA GLY A 87 -32.24 -20.08 22.78
C GLY A 87 -31.44 -18.78 22.67
N LEU A 88 -30.29 -18.82 22.00
CA LEU A 88 -29.32 -17.72 21.89
C LEU A 88 -29.43 -16.97 20.56
N GLN A 89 -29.27 -15.64 20.65
CA GLN A 89 -28.99 -14.77 19.50
C GLN A 89 -27.47 -14.70 19.26
N PRO A 90 -27.01 -14.36 18.05
CA PRO A 90 -25.59 -14.18 17.74
C PRO A 90 -24.93 -13.18 18.71
N PRO A 91 -23.73 -13.47 19.25
CA PRO A 91 -23.10 -12.60 20.22
C PRO A 91 -22.68 -11.29 19.55
N ARG A 92 -23.05 -10.15 20.14
CA ARG A 92 -22.64 -8.83 19.64
C ARG A 92 -21.47 -8.24 20.42
N THR A 93 -21.15 -8.77 21.60
CA THR A 93 -20.00 -8.36 22.41
C THR A 93 -18.93 -9.44 22.57
N TRP A 94 -17.69 -9.04 22.86
CA TRP A 94 -16.64 -9.99 23.23
C TRP A 94 -16.96 -10.74 24.54
N SER A 95 -17.69 -10.10 25.47
CA SER A 95 -18.16 -10.71 26.72
C SER A 95 -19.18 -11.83 26.47
N GLU A 96 -20.11 -11.66 25.52
CA GLU A 96 -21.00 -12.74 25.04
C GLU A 96 -20.22 -13.83 24.32
N THR A 97 -19.25 -13.47 23.48
CA THR A 97 -18.43 -14.43 22.73
C THR A 97 -17.62 -15.35 23.66
N VAL A 98 -16.99 -14.80 24.71
CA VAL A 98 -16.33 -15.61 25.75
C VAL A 98 -17.33 -16.50 26.48
N ALA A 99 -18.50 -15.96 26.88
CA ALA A 99 -19.52 -16.73 27.59
C ALA A 99 -20.12 -17.87 26.75
N TYR A 100 -20.26 -17.67 25.43
CA TYR A 100 -20.77 -18.68 24.51
C TYR A 100 -19.71 -19.75 24.22
N ALA A 101 -18.44 -19.37 24.05
CA ALA A 101 -17.34 -20.32 23.93
C ALA A 101 -17.26 -21.21 25.19
N ALA A 102 -17.29 -20.61 26.38
CA ALA A 102 -17.33 -21.33 27.66
C ALA A 102 -18.54 -22.28 27.80
N LYS A 103 -19.69 -21.95 27.19
CA LYS A 103 -20.92 -22.74 27.24
C LYS A 103 -20.88 -24.01 26.37
N PHE A 104 -20.18 -23.98 25.25
CA PHE A 104 -20.11 -25.10 24.30
C PHE A 104 -18.81 -25.93 24.41
N ASN A 105 -17.75 -25.36 24.99
CA ASN A 105 -16.47 -26.05 25.16
C ASN A 105 -16.58 -27.28 26.08
N GLY A 106 -16.08 -28.42 25.61
CA GLY A 106 -16.15 -29.71 26.30
C GLY A 106 -17.46 -30.48 26.10
N THR A 107 -18.38 -29.98 25.27
CA THR A 107 -19.58 -30.71 24.83
C THR A 107 -19.34 -31.33 23.45
N ASP A 108 -20.11 -32.36 23.09
CA ASP A 108 -20.11 -32.94 21.73
C ASP A 108 -20.99 -32.05 20.82
N LEU A 109 -20.41 -31.54 19.72
CA LEU A 109 -21.06 -30.57 18.82
C LEU A 109 -21.36 -31.13 17.42
N ASN A 110 -20.96 -32.35 17.11
CA ASN A 110 -21.13 -32.99 15.81
C ASN A 110 -21.80 -34.39 15.88
N GLY A 111 -21.84 -35.02 17.06
CA GLY A 111 -22.37 -36.36 17.32
C GLY A 111 -21.34 -37.49 17.29
N ASP A 112 -20.03 -37.20 17.33
CA ASP A 112 -18.97 -38.21 17.26
C ASP A 112 -18.54 -38.81 18.63
N GLY A 113 -19.06 -38.25 19.74
CA GLY A 113 -18.79 -38.69 21.10
C GLY A 113 -17.51 -38.14 21.74
N ALA A 114 -16.75 -37.30 21.04
CA ALA A 114 -15.61 -36.57 21.60
C ALA A 114 -16.01 -35.18 22.16
N PRO A 115 -15.23 -34.61 23.09
CA PRO A 115 -15.39 -33.22 23.50
C PRO A 115 -14.85 -32.25 22.44
N ASP A 116 -15.68 -31.27 22.08
CA ASP A 116 -15.40 -30.23 21.09
C ASP A 116 -15.17 -28.85 21.74
N TYR A 117 -14.87 -27.85 20.90
CA TYR A 117 -14.32 -26.57 21.35
C TYR A 117 -15.35 -25.42 21.28
N GLY A 118 -15.21 -24.47 22.21
CA GLY A 118 -16.06 -23.27 22.25
C GLY A 118 -15.85 -22.36 21.04
N ILE A 119 -14.60 -22.24 20.58
CA ILE A 119 -14.23 -21.42 19.43
C ILE A 119 -13.04 -22.02 18.66
N CYS A 120 -12.97 -21.76 17.36
CA CYS A 120 -11.78 -22.00 16.54
C CYS A 120 -11.01 -20.68 16.34
N LEU A 121 -9.69 -20.78 16.39
CA LEU A 121 -8.73 -19.70 16.09
C LEU A 121 -7.74 -20.21 15.03
N TRP A 122 -6.92 -19.31 14.47
CA TRP A 122 -5.91 -19.68 13.49
C TRP A 122 -4.71 -20.42 14.08
N ARG A 123 -4.00 -21.16 13.22
CA ARG A 123 -2.68 -21.75 13.52
C ARG A 123 -1.57 -20.70 13.49
N LEU A 124 -0.48 -20.98 14.21
CA LEU A 124 0.71 -20.10 14.25
C LEU A 124 1.37 -19.96 12.87
N THR A 125 1.40 -21.03 12.09
CA THR A 125 2.00 -21.13 10.73
C THR A 125 1.30 -20.33 9.64
N CYS A 126 0.18 -19.67 9.94
CA CYS A 126 -0.65 -18.98 8.96
C CYS A 126 -0.52 -17.46 8.94
N ASP A 127 0.34 -16.85 9.77
CA ASP A 127 0.46 -15.38 9.95
C ASP A 127 -0.86 -14.66 10.31
N ALA A 128 -1.90 -15.42 10.66
CA ALA A 128 -3.28 -14.94 10.82
C ALA A 128 -3.79 -15.02 12.26
N LEU A 129 -3.14 -15.78 13.15
CA LEU A 129 -3.44 -15.79 14.59
C LEU A 129 -3.49 -14.39 15.24
N PRO A 130 -2.56 -13.45 14.98
CA PRO A 130 -2.66 -12.09 15.53
C PRO A 130 -3.92 -11.33 15.06
N MET A 131 -4.53 -11.69 13.93
CA MET A 131 -5.73 -10.99 13.44
C MET A 131 -6.90 -11.09 14.43
N SER A 132 -7.05 -12.22 15.12
CA SER A 132 -8.06 -12.40 16.16
C SER A 132 -7.82 -11.50 17.37
N PHE A 133 -6.56 -11.27 17.75
CA PHE A 133 -6.20 -10.35 18.83
C PHE A 133 -6.41 -8.88 18.41
N VAL A 134 -5.98 -8.50 17.20
CA VAL A 134 -6.16 -7.13 16.69
C VAL A 134 -7.63 -6.78 16.50
N ALA A 135 -8.49 -7.74 16.13
CA ALA A 135 -9.95 -7.55 16.09
C ALA A 135 -10.54 -7.14 17.46
N ILE A 136 -10.04 -7.72 18.55
CA ILE A 136 -10.47 -7.38 19.93
C ILE A 136 -9.91 -6.01 20.33
N LEU A 137 -8.65 -5.74 19.99
CA LEU A 137 -8.00 -4.45 20.25
C LEU A 137 -8.69 -3.30 19.49
N ALA A 138 -9.16 -3.56 18.26
CA ALA A 138 -9.83 -2.59 17.41
C ALA A 138 -11.09 -2.02 18.06
N SER A 139 -11.98 -2.88 18.59
CA SER A 139 -13.20 -2.41 19.26
C SER A 139 -12.94 -1.75 20.61
N LEU A 140 -11.78 -1.94 21.22
CA LEU A 140 -11.36 -1.25 22.45
C LEU A 140 -10.69 0.11 22.16
N ALA A 141 -9.83 0.21 21.15
CA ALA A 141 -9.01 1.41 20.89
C ALA A 141 -9.63 2.39 19.89
N GLN A 142 -10.36 1.90 18.87
CA GLN A 142 -10.89 2.72 17.79
C GLN A 142 -12.41 2.89 17.91
N SER A 143 -12.88 4.10 18.23
CA SER A 143 -14.30 4.38 18.47
C SER A 143 -14.94 5.45 17.58
N LYS A 144 -14.13 6.35 17.01
CA LYS A 144 -14.58 7.48 16.17
C LYS A 144 -14.12 7.34 14.72
N GLY A 145 -14.04 6.11 14.21
CA GLY A 145 -13.51 5.81 12.89
C GLY A 145 -11.99 5.65 12.87
N ARG A 146 -11.46 5.21 11.72
CA ARG A 146 -10.01 5.02 11.46
C ARG A 146 -9.12 6.23 11.77
N HIS A 147 -9.70 7.43 11.87
CA HIS A 147 -9.00 8.66 12.27
C HIS A 147 -8.70 8.75 13.79
N THR A 148 -9.28 7.87 14.62
CA THR A 148 -8.99 7.79 16.07
C THR A 148 -7.58 7.28 16.37
N GLY A 149 -6.98 6.57 15.42
CA GLY A 149 -5.82 5.71 15.66
C GLY A 149 -6.21 4.36 16.28
N LEU A 150 -5.45 3.33 15.95
CA LEU A 150 -5.56 1.98 16.52
C LEU A 150 -4.27 1.62 17.27
N PHE A 151 -3.12 1.70 16.57
CA PHE A 151 -1.83 1.31 17.13
C PHE A 151 -1.08 2.45 17.82
N PHE A 152 -1.40 3.69 17.48
CA PHE A 152 -0.86 4.91 18.08
C PHE A 152 -1.93 5.98 18.18
N GLU A 153 -1.88 6.82 19.21
CA GLU A 153 -2.67 8.06 19.23
C GLU A 153 -2.14 9.01 18.14
N PRO A 154 -2.98 9.51 17.21
CA PRO A 154 -2.51 10.27 16.05
C PRO A 154 -1.86 11.63 16.34
N GLU A 155 -1.99 12.19 17.55
CA GLU A 155 -1.38 13.48 17.91
C GLU A 155 -0.02 13.31 18.58
N SER A 156 0.06 12.58 19.69
CA SER A 156 1.28 12.33 20.47
C SER A 156 2.15 11.17 19.97
N MET A 157 1.63 10.32 19.07
CA MET A 157 2.21 9.02 18.71
C MET A 157 2.38 8.04 19.89
N ARG A 158 1.65 8.23 21.00
CA ARG A 158 1.66 7.27 22.11
C ARG A 158 1.20 5.88 21.63
N PRO A 159 1.98 4.80 21.83
CA PRO A 159 1.62 3.47 21.37
C PRO A 159 0.49 2.84 22.20
N VAL A 160 -0.38 2.09 21.54
CA VAL A 160 -1.53 1.44 22.18
C VAL A 160 -1.13 0.38 23.21
N TRP A 161 0.04 -0.26 23.06
CA TRP A 161 0.49 -1.28 24.02
C TRP A 161 0.81 -0.69 25.42
N GLU A 162 1.04 0.62 25.52
CA GLU A 162 1.18 1.33 26.80
C GLU A 162 -0.16 1.75 27.43
N THR A 163 -1.29 1.18 26.97
CA THR A 163 -2.64 1.59 27.40
C THR A 163 -3.46 0.48 28.06
N ALA A 164 -4.54 0.89 28.74
CA ALA A 164 -5.55 -0.02 29.31
C ALA A 164 -6.32 -0.84 28.25
N ALA A 165 -6.35 -0.38 26.98
CA ALA A 165 -6.95 -1.15 25.89
C ALA A 165 -6.14 -2.40 25.55
N TRP A 166 -4.81 -2.32 25.64
CA TRP A 166 -3.94 -3.49 25.45
C TRP A 166 -4.13 -4.54 26.54
N GLU A 167 -4.25 -4.10 27.79
CA GLU A 167 -4.47 -4.98 28.94
C GLU A 167 -5.76 -5.78 28.78
N ALA A 168 -6.87 -5.11 28.49
CA ALA A 168 -8.15 -5.76 28.24
C ALA A 168 -8.16 -6.62 26.96
N ALA A 169 -7.46 -6.22 25.90
CA ALA A 169 -7.36 -7.03 24.68
C ALA A 169 -6.60 -8.35 24.92
N VAL A 170 -5.50 -8.29 25.69
CA VAL A 170 -4.73 -9.48 26.08
C VAL A 170 -5.54 -10.37 27.03
N GLU A 171 -6.27 -9.80 28.00
CA GLU A 171 -7.17 -10.56 28.89
C GLU A 171 -8.30 -11.25 28.12
N LEU A 172 -8.96 -10.54 27.20
CA LEU A 172 -10.04 -11.12 26.37
C LEU A 172 -9.52 -12.21 25.42
N ALA A 173 -8.37 -11.99 24.76
CA ALA A 173 -7.76 -12.99 23.89
C ALA A 173 -7.30 -14.24 24.67
N ARG A 174 -6.78 -14.04 25.89
CA ARG A 174 -6.50 -15.11 26.87
C ARG A 174 -7.76 -15.91 27.20
N ASN A 175 -8.84 -15.22 27.56
CA ASN A 175 -10.11 -15.85 27.93
C ASN A 175 -10.77 -16.61 26.77
N LEU A 176 -10.62 -16.15 25.52
CA LEU A 176 -11.03 -16.93 24.34
C LEU A 176 -10.13 -18.14 24.09
N THR A 177 -8.81 -18.02 24.32
CA THR A 177 -7.86 -19.14 24.14
C THR A 177 -8.15 -20.31 25.08
N LEU A 178 -8.67 -20.06 26.29
CA LEU A 178 -9.07 -21.11 27.24
C LEU A 178 -10.22 -22.02 26.73
N TYR A 179 -10.96 -21.58 25.71
CA TYR A 179 -12.06 -22.32 25.07
C TYR A 179 -11.80 -22.57 23.58
N ALA A 180 -10.56 -22.35 23.13
CA ALA A 180 -10.17 -22.52 21.75
C ALA A 180 -9.77 -23.97 21.43
N ALA A 181 -9.96 -24.38 20.19
CA ALA A 181 -9.30 -25.55 19.64
C ALA A 181 -7.76 -25.44 19.78
N PRO A 182 -7.03 -26.55 19.99
CA PRO A 182 -5.58 -26.54 20.10
C PRO A 182 -4.91 -25.82 18.91
N ILE A 183 -4.13 -24.79 19.22
CA ILE A 183 -3.44 -23.97 18.23
C ILE A 183 -2.16 -24.69 17.83
N THR A 184 -2.17 -25.33 16.65
CA THR A 184 -1.03 -26.10 16.14
C THR A 184 -0.03 -25.24 15.37
N ASP A 185 1.19 -25.74 15.30
CA ASP A 185 2.30 -25.31 14.44
C ASP A 185 2.39 -26.15 13.14
N GLU A 186 1.33 -26.88 12.81
CA GLU A 186 1.25 -27.66 11.56
C GLU A 186 1.23 -26.73 10.34
N PRO A 187 2.04 -26.99 9.29
CA PRO A 187 2.01 -26.18 8.08
C PRO A 187 0.66 -26.29 7.35
N PRO A 188 0.26 -25.27 6.56
CA PRO A 188 -0.91 -25.36 5.71
C PRO A 188 -0.79 -26.48 4.67
N SER A 189 -1.93 -27.11 4.35
CA SER A 189 -2.05 -28.18 3.36
C SER A 189 -3.33 -28.01 2.53
N PRO A 190 -3.51 -28.72 1.40
CA PRO A 190 -4.72 -28.61 0.59
C PRO A 190 -6.03 -28.96 1.33
N ILE A 191 -5.96 -29.79 2.36
CA ILE A 191 -7.10 -30.16 3.23
C ILE A 191 -7.21 -29.30 4.50
N ALA A 192 -6.17 -28.51 4.80
CA ALA A 192 -6.12 -27.55 5.91
C ALA A 192 -5.43 -26.25 5.45
N PRO A 193 -6.05 -25.45 4.56
CA PRO A 193 -5.51 -24.18 4.11
C PRO A 193 -5.61 -23.11 5.20
N CYS A 194 -4.88 -22.00 5.08
CA CYS A 194 -4.91 -20.93 6.09
C CYS A 194 -6.22 -20.11 6.11
N PHE A 195 -7.00 -20.12 5.03
CA PHE A 195 -8.24 -19.34 4.93
C PHE A 195 -9.48 -19.96 5.57
N SER A 196 -9.38 -21.16 6.14
CA SER A 196 -10.44 -21.79 6.90
C SER A 196 -9.89 -22.63 8.04
N GLN A 197 -10.69 -22.85 9.08
CA GLN A 197 -10.36 -23.63 10.27
C GLN A 197 -11.10 -24.98 10.15
N PRO A 198 -10.42 -26.09 9.79
CA PRO A 198 -11.10 -27.34 9.41
C PRO A 198 -11.99 -27.93 10.51
N LEU A 199 -11.61 -27.75 11.78
CA LEU A 199 -12.40 -28.18 12.94
C LEU A 199 -13.79 -27.54 12.98
N PHE A 200 -13.96 -26.29 12.54
CA PHE A 200 -15.29 -25.68 12.40
C PHE A 200 -16.10 -26.35 11.30
N GLY A 201 -15.47 -26.70 10.16
CA GLY A 201 -16.10 -27.48 9.09
C GLY A 201 -16.57 -28.86 9.56
N GLN A 202 -15.73 -29.54 10.35
CA GLN A 202 -16.00 -30.84 10.98
C GLN A 202 -17.00 -30.75 12.16
N GLY A 203 -17.58 -29.58 12.42
CA GLY A 203 -18.57 -29.34 13.48
C GLY A 203 -17.99 -29.17 14.88
N ARG A 204 -16.67 -29.35 15.04
CA ARG A 204 -15.93 -29.43 16.32
C ARG A 204 -15.62 -28.07 16.97
N CYS A 205 -16.20 -26.99 16.45
CA CYS A 205 -16.16 -25.66 17.03
C CYS A 205 -17.55 -25.02 16.95
N ALA A 206 -18.04 -24.44 18.06
CA ALA A 206 -19.32 -23.72 18.05
C ALA A 206 -19.23 -22.38 17.30
N MET A 207 -18.05 -21.75 17.30
CA MET A 207 -17.76 -20.46 16.67
C MET A 207 -16.37 -20.44 16.02
N ALA A 208 -16.12 -19.49 15.12
CA ALA A 208 -14.82 -19.25 14.49
C ALA A 208 -14.65 -17.76 14.16
N LEU A 209 -13.51 -17.17 14.56
CA LEU A 209 -13.07 -15.87 14.02
C LEU A 209 -12.32 -16.15 12.72
N ALA A 210 -12.83 -15.69 11.57
CA ALA A 210 -12.23 -16.02 10.28
C ALA A 210 -12.49 -14.99 9.16
N GLN A 211 -11.85 -15.21 8.01
CA GLN A 211 -12.04 -14.50 6.74
C GLN A 211 -13.08 -15.20 5.84
N PRO A 212 -13.48 -14.64 4.67
CA PRO A 212 -14.52 -15.19 3.78
C PRO A 212 -14.34 -16.65 3.36
N GLY A 213 -13.09 -17.12 3.25
CA GLY A 213 -12.75 -18.52 3.01
C GLY A 213 -13.39 -19.51 4.00
N GLN A 214 -13.76 -19.10 5.22
CA GLN A 214 -14.41 -19.96 6.20
C GLN A 214 -15.87 -20.29 5.85
N PHE A 215 -16.65 -19.29 5.42
CA PHE A 215 -18.00 -19.52 4.90
C PHE A 215 -17.94 -20.40 3.66
N LYS A 216 -17.04 -20.08 2.72
CA LYS A 216 -16.92 -20.79 1.45
C LYS A 216 -16.49 -22.24 1.63
N SER A 217 -15.46 -22.49 2.45
CA SER A 217 -15.02 -23.85 2.83
C SER A 217 -16.12 -24.64 3.55
N GLY A 218 -16.82 -24.03 4.51
CA GLY A 218 -17.84 -24.70 5.30
C GLY A 218 -19.18 -24.92 4.57
N SER A 219 -19.60 -24.00 3.70
CA SER A 219 -20.89 -24.11 3.00
C SER A 219 -20.78 -24.80 1.64
N SER A 220 -19.59 -24.94 1.05
CA SER A 220 -19.40 -25.59 -0.25
C SER A 220 -20.00 -27.01 -0.31
N PRO A 221 -20.83 -27.33 -1.32
CA PRO A 221 -21.28 -28.71 -1.55
C PRO A 221 -20.15 -29.63 -2.01
N GLY A 222 -19.01 -29.07 -2.46
CA GLY A 222 -17.81 -29.82 -2.84
C GLY A 222 -16.85 -30.14 -1.70
N ASN A 223 -17.16 -29.76 -0.44
CA ASN A 223 -16.36 -30.13 0.73
C ASN A 223 -16.99 -31.32 1.48
N PRO A 224 -16.54 -32.56 1.26
CA PRO A 224 -17.10 -33.75 1.93
C PRO A 224 -16.81 -33.81 3.42
N PHE A 225 -15.91 -32.98 3.95
CA PHE A 225 -15.58 -32.89 5.37
C PHE A 225 -16.45 -31.89 6.14
N SER A 226 -17.34 -31.15 5.46
CA SER A 226 -18.24 -30.20 6.13
C SER A 226 -19.53 -30.86 6.61
N VAL A 227 -19.69 -30.96 7.93
CA VAL A 227 -20.97 -31.34 8.58
C VAL A 227 -21.80 -30.11 8.97
N VAL A 228 -21.31 -28.90 8.67
CA VAL A 228 -21.88 -27.61 9.10
C VAL A 228 -22.60 -26.82 8.01
N ARG A 229 -22.57 -27.28 6.75
CA ARG A 229 -23.36 -26.68 5.66
C ARG A 229 -24.84 -26.52 6.05
N GLY A 230 -25.41 -25.33 5.85
CA GLY A 230 -26.75 -24.95 6.27
C GLY A 230 -26.90 -24.57 7.75
N LYS A 231 -25.86 -24.80 8.55
CA LYS A 231 -25.80 -24.45 9.98
C LYS A 231 -24.88 -23.25 10.25
N ILE A 232 -24.26 -22.64 9.23
CA ILE A 232 -23.30 -21.54 9.41
C ILE A 232 -24.02 -20.20 9.41
N GLY A 233 -24.07 -19.53 10.55
CA GLY A 233 -24.33 -18.10 10.60
C GLY A 233 -23.04 -17.31 10.49
N SER A 234 -23.10 -16.13 9.89
CA SER A 234 -22.06 -15.11 9.98
C SER A 234 -22.62 -13.82 10.61
N SER A 235 -21.73 -13.06 11.25
CA SER A 235 -21.99 -11.74 11.81
C SER A 235 -20.73 -10.87 11.71
N ILE A 236 -20.89 -9.55 11.81
CA ILE A 236 -19.73 -8.68 12.03
C ILE A 236 -18.97 -9.09 13.29
N LEU A 237 -17.71 -8.67 13.39
CA LEU A 237 -16.94 -8.88 14.61
C LEU A 237 -17.66 -8.31 15.84
N PRO A 238 -17.63 -9.02 16.98
CA PRO A 238 -18.14 -8.49 18.24
C PRO A 238 -17.48 -7.16 18.61
N GLY A 239 -18.25 -6.30 19.27
CA GLY A 239 -17.76 -5.02 19.76
C GLY A 239 -17.39 -5.04 21.23
N SER A 240 -16.92 -3.90 21.71
CA SER A 240 -16.64 -3.63 23.12
C SER A 240 -17.62 -2.60 23.69
N GLU A 241 -18.05 -2.82 24.92
CA GLU A 241 -18.99 -1.96 25.65
C GLU A 241 -18.29 -0.82 26.39
N ARG A 242 -16.95 -0.83 26.38
CA ARG A 242 -16.06 0.22 26.85
C ARG A 242 -14.99 0.49 25.78
N VAL A 243 -14.58 1.75 25.64
CA VAL A 243 -13.57 2.21 24.67
C VAL A 243 -12.50 3.06 25.33
N LEU A 244 -11.32 3.14 24.71
CA LEU A 244 -10.18 3.88 25.22
C LEU A 244 -10.40 5.39 25.18
N ASP A 245 -10.24 6.03 26.34
CA ASP A 245 -9.96 7.44 26.44
C ASP A 245 -8.44 7.62 26.51
N TRP A 246 -7.83 8.07 25.40
CA TRP A 246 -6.37 8.17 25.25
C TRP A 246 -5.71 9.11 26.28
N GLN A 247 -6.41 10.20 26.64
CA GLN A 247 -5.92 11.18 27.61
C GLN A 247 -5.95 10.64 29.04
N LEU A 248 -7.05 10.00 29.43
CA LEU A 248 -7.21 9.40 30.76
C LEU A 248 -6.52 8.03 30.90
N ASN A 249 -6.09 7.43 29.78
CA ASN A 249 -5.59 6.05 29.71
C ASN A 249 -6.56 5.03 30.34
N ALA A 250 -7.85 5.19 30.11
CA ALA A 250 -8.88 4.40 30.77
C ALA A 250 -9.93 3.92 29.77
N LEU A 251 -10.41 2.69 29.96
CA LEU A 251 -11.58 2.19 29.24
C LEU A 251 -12.85 2.79 29.86
N LEU A 252 -13.50 3.71 29.17
CA LEU A 252 -14.75 4.32 29.60
C LEU A 252 -15.95 3.67 28.91
N PRO A 253 -17.15 3.64 29.54
CA PRO A 253 -18.37 3.14 28.90
C PRO A 253 -18.60 3.80 27.54
N CYS A 254 -19.07 3.02 26.59
CA CYS A 254 -19.40 3.50 25.27
C CYS A 254 -20.73 4.29 25.31
N ASP A 255 -20.79 5.40 24.59
CA ASP A 255 -21.94 6.30 24.44
C ASP A 255 -21.88 6.95 23.03
N PRO A 256 -22.94 7.63 22.54
CA PRO A 256 -22.95 8.20 21.19
C PRO A 256 -21.88 9.28 20.93
N ASP A 257 -21.43 10.01 21.96
CA ASP A 257 -20.40 11.05 21.82
C ASP A 257 -18.99 10.45 21.77
N ARG A 258 -18.76 9.32 22.45
CA ARG A 258 -17.51 8.55 22.46
C ARG A 258 -17.40 7.56 21.30
N CYS A 259 -18.54 7.01 20.88
CA CYS A 259 -18.69 5.97 19.88
C CYS A 259 -19.83 6.33 18.88
N PRO A 260 -19.66 7.29 17.97
CA PRO A 260 -20.71 7.70 17.03
C PRO A 260 -21.16 6.60 16.06
N PHE A 261 -20.45 5.46 16.02
CA PHE A 261 -20.78 4.26 15.22
C PHE A 261 -21.23 3.06 16.07
N ALA A 262 -21.46 3.24 17.38
CA ALA A 262 -21.91 2.16 18.25
C ALA A 262 -23.39 1.83 18.04
N ASN A 263 -23.71 0.54 18.13
CA ASN A 263 -25.09 0.05 18.10
C ASN A 263 -25.61 -0.19 19.51
N LEU A 264 -26.92 0.00 19.70
CA LEU A 264 -27.59 -0.27 20.97
C LEU A 264 -27.95 -1.75 21.06
N HIS A 265 -27.32 -2.47 22.00
CA HIS A 265 -27.51 -3.91 22.21
C HIS A 265 -28.19 -4.19 23.56
N SER A 266 -28.90 -5.31 23.66
CA SER A 266 -29.52 -5.78 24.92
C SER A 266 -28.93 -7.13 25.30
N THR A 267 -28.22 -7.20 26.42
CA THR A 267 -27.39 -8.35 26.80
C THR A 267 -28.16 -9.66 26.88
N SER A 268 -27.58 -10.72 26.32
CA SER A 268 -27.98 -12.10 26.64
C SER A 268 -27.86 -12.38 28.14
N SER A 269 -28.83 -13.12 28.71
CA SER A 269 -28.88 -13.43 30.15
C SER A 269 -27.65 -14.19 30.66
N LEU A 270 -26.97 -14.93 29.79
CA LEU A 270 -25.72 -15.63 30.07
C LEU A 270 -24.52 -14.69 30.25
N ALA A 271 -24.47 -13.54 29.56
CA ALA A 271 -23.40 -12.57 29.72
C ALA A 271 -23.47 -11.85 31.09
N VAL A 272 -24.68 -11.59 31.57
CA VAL A 272 -24.92 -10.96 32.89
C VAL A 272 -24.33 -11.78 34.03
N ALA A 273 -24.39 -13.11 33.95
CA ALA A 273 -23.79 -14.01 34.94
C ALA A 273 -22.25 -13.91 34.95
N SER A 274 -21.62 -13.95 33.78
CA SER A 274 -20.15 -13.83 33.65
C SER A 274 -19.63 -12.46 34.09
N GLY A 275 -20.36 -11.39 33.75
CA GLY A 275 -20.02 -10.01 34.09
C GLY A 275 -19.90 -9.71 35.59
N SER A 276 -20.41 -10.59 36.47
CA SER A 276 -20.23 -10.47 37.91
C SER A 276 -18.80 -10.74 38.39
N ASN A 277 -18.06 -11.61 37.71
CA ASN A 277 -16.66 -11.93 38.03
C ASN A 277 -15.70 -10.88 37.46
N THR A 278 -15.87 -10.46 36.20
CA THR A 278 -14.99 -9.44 35.57
C THR A 278 -15.17 -8.04 36.18
N ARG A 279 -16.39 -7.68 36.63
CA ARG A 279 -16.61 -6.43 37.39
C ARG A 279 -15.76 -6.30 38.66
N ARG A 280 -15.30 -7.42 39.25
CA ARG A 280 -14.48 -7.41 40.47
C ARG A 280 -13.01 -7.05 40.23
N LEU A 281 -12.53 -7.17 38.99
CA LEU A 281 -11.14 -6.92 38.61
C LEU A 281 -10.95 -5.51 38.03
N LEU A 282 -11.92 -5.00 37.26
CA LEU A 282 -11.86 -3.69 36.59
C LEU A 282 -12.15 -2.47 37.50
N SER A 283 -11.84 -2.57 38.80
CA SER A 283 -11.91 -1.48 39.77
C SER A 283 -10.51 -1.03 40.15
N PRO A 284 -10.13 0.27 40.00
CA PRO A 284 -8.79 0.72 40.32
C PRO A 284 -8.58 0.76 41.84
N GLN A 285 -8.02 -0.31 42.41
CA GLN A 285 -7.43 -0.22 43.74
C GLN A 285 -6.15 0.60 43.65
N VAL A 286 -6.21 1.84 44.16
CA VAL A 286 -5.03 2.68 44.35
C VAL A 286 -4.20 2.11 45.51
N ALA A 287 -3.45 1.05 45.22
CA ALA A 287 -2.50 0.43 46.13
C ALA A 287 -1.30 1.36 46.30
N ALA A 288 -1.34 2.21 47.34
CA ALA A 288 -0.21 3.06 47.68
C ALA A 288 1.02 2.20 48.00
N ALA A 289 2.09 2.36 47.23
CA ALA A 289 3.27 1.50 47.30
C ALA A 289 4.01 1.65 48.65
N THR A 290 3.84 0.69 49.56
CA THR A 290 4.57 0.64 50.82
C THR A 290 5.99 0.11 50.62
N SER A 291 6.91 0.98 50.24
CA SER A 291 8.34 0.67 50.22
C SER A 291 8.86 0.43 51.64
N SER A 292 9.41 -0.77 51.91
CA SER A 292 10.01 -1.12 53.20
C SER A 292 11.20 -0.21 53.56
N PRO A 293 11.16 0.54 54.68
CA PRO A 293 12.29 1.38 55.09
C PRO A 293 13.37 0.56 55.80
N VAL A 294 14.61 0.65 55.31
CA VAL A 294 15.80 0.21 56.07
C VAL A 294 15.93 1.07 57.33
N ARG A 295 16.23 0.46 58.48
CA ARG A 295 16.40 1.17 59.76
C ARG A 295 17.72 1.97 59.83
N PRO A 296 17.67 3.24 60.25
CA PRO A 296 18.71 3.85 61.07
C PRO A 296 18.26 3.94 62.55
N ARG A 297 19.19 4.32 63.43
CA ARG A 297 18.94 4.51 64.88
C ARG A 297 18.64 5.98 65.20
N HIS A 298 17.91 6.18 66.31
CA HIS A 298 17.78 7.41 67.12
C HIS A 298 17.93 8.79 66.43
N LEU A 299 16.83 9.58 66.43
CA LEU A 299 16.76 10.85 67.17
C LEU A 299 15.29 11.31 67.30
N SER A 300 15.05 12.46 67.95
CA SER A 300 13.81 12.77 68.66
C SER A 300 12.90 13.84 68.03
N ASN A 301 11.60 13.76 68.38
CA ASN A 301 10.58 14.83 68.43
C ASN A 301 10.22 15.60 67.13
N VAL A 302 8.93 15.60 66.74
CA VAL A 302 7.96 16.72 66.97
C VAL A 302 6.56 16.42 66.34
N LEU A 303 5.60 16.16 67.23
CA LEU A 303 4.16 16.51 67.27
C LEU A 303 3.28 16.76 65.99
N ARG A 304 2.26 15.89 65.85
CA ARG A 304 0.78 16.16 65.76
C ARG A 304 0.11 16.62 64.45
N VAL A 305 -1.25 16.47 64.48
CA VAL A 305 -2.31 16.98 63.57
C VAL A 305 -2.48 16.15 62.28
N VAL A 306 -3.63 15.54 61.91
CA VAL A 306 -5.01 15.48 62.46
C VAL A 306 -5.42 14.01 62.73
N ALA A 307 -6.40 13.76 63.61
CA ALA A 307 -7.15 12.50 63.65
C ALA A 307 -8.65 12.73 63.85
N ARG A 308 -9.52 12.07 63.07
CA ARG A 308 -10.96 11.83 63.37
C ARG A 308 -11.62 10.87 62.35
N SER A 309 -12.72 10.25 62.78
CA SER A 309 -13.72 9.54 61.96
C SER A 309 -13.33 8.18 61.34
N LEU A 310 -13.30 7.15 62.19
CA LEU A 310 -13.58 5.74 61.84
C LEU A 310 -14.70 5.22 62.76
N LEU A 311 -15.28 4.06 62.42
CA LEU A 311 -16.26 3.26 63.19
C LEU A 311 -17.75 3.66 63.13
N ALA A 312 -18.42 3.26 62.04
CA ALA A 312 -19.79 2.69 62.04
C ALA A 312 -19.94 1.85 60.76
N GLY A 313 -20.63 0.70 60.72
CA GLY A 313 -21.33 -0.05 61.77
C GLY A 313 -21.38 -1.56 61.47
N THR A 314 -22.25 -2.31 62.18
CA THR A 314 -22.19 -3.78 62.27
C THR A 314 -23.44 -4.51 61.76
N ALA A 315 -23.22 -5.71 61.19
CA ALA A 315 -24.06 -6.91 61.26
C ALA A 315 -25.51 -6.90 60.71
N ALA A 316 -25.70 -7.63 59.61
CA ALA A 316 -26.87 -8.45 59.25
C ALA A 316 -26.36 -9.56 58.30
N GLY A 317 -26.96 -10.73 58.13
CA GLY A 317 -28.19 -11.29 58.72
C GLY A 317 -28.78 -12.29 57.71
N ALA A 318 -28.63 -13.59 57.95
CA ALA A 318 -28.94 -14.60 56.93
C ALA A 318 -30.45 -14.84 56.78
N VAL A 319 -30.97 -14.69 55.55
CA VAL A 319 -32.34 -15.05 55.17
C VAL A 319 -32.29 -15.83 53.85
N ALA A 320 -33.02 -16.93 53.78
CA ALA A 320 -33.12 -17.77 52.59
C ALA A 320 -34.49 -17.59 51.90
N GLY A 321 -34.55 -17.80 50.59
CA GLY A 321 -35.80 -18.03 49.86
C GLY A 321 -36.51 -16.78 49.34
N GLN A 322 -35.98 -16.20 48.26
CA GLN A 322 -36.80 -15.53 47.24
C GLN A 322 -36.38 -16.07 45.86
N PRO A 323 -37.31 -16.30 44.92
CA PRO A 323 -36.97 -16.67 43.55
C PRO A 323 -36.22 -15.52 42.89
N ALA A 324 -35.20 -15.83 42.08
CA ALA A 324 -34.46 -14.81 41.35
C ALA A 324 -35.40 -14.11 40.36
N ALA A 325 -35.77 -12.87 40.65
CA ALA A 325 -36.44 -12.01 39.67
C ALA A 325 -35.53 -11.89 38.44
N SER A 326 -36.05 -12.23 37.26
CA SER A 326 -35.29 -12.12 36.02
C SER A 326 -34.91 -10.67 35.80
N ALA A 327 -33.63 -10.36 35.96
CA ALA A 327 -33.11 -9.03 35.66
C ALA A 327 -33.47 -8.70 34.22
N ALA A 328 -34.14 -7.56 34.01
CA ALA A 328 -34.43 -7.06 32.67
C ALA A 328 -33.10 -6.94 31.90
N PRO A 329 -33.05 -7.33 30.61
CA PRO A 329 -31.81 -7.33 29.85
C PRO A 329 -31.19 -5.93 29.87
N ALA A 330 -29.92 -5.84 30.23
CA ALA A 330 -29.24 -4.56 30.30
C ALA A 330 -28.99 -4.06 28.87
N THR A 331 -29.55 -2.90 28.54
CA THR A 331 -29.31 -2.25 27.26
C THR A 331 -28.07 -1.37 27.35
N MET A 332 -27.16 -1.48 26.38
CA MET A 332 -25.86 -0.80 26.38
C MET A 332 -25.37 -0.50 24.95
N TRP A 333 -24.56 0.54 24.79
CA TRP A 333 -23.90 0.84 23.51
C TRP A 333 -22.69 -0.06 23.32
N VAL A 334 -22.54 -0.60 22.11
CA VAL A 334 -21.48 -1.53 21.73
C VAL A 334 -20.70 -0.95 20.56
N ASN A 335 -19.43 -0.62 20.79
CA ASN A 335 -18.51 -0.14 19.77
C ASN A 335 -18.03 -1.33 18.92
N HIS A 336 -18.59 -1.49 17.72
CA HIS A 336 -18.05 -2.41 16.73
C HIS A 336 -16.96 -1.72 15.92
N ALA A 337 -15.85 -2.41 15.66
CA ALA A 337 -14.79 -1.95 14.77
C ALA A 337 -14.40 -3.09 13.80
N PRO A 338 -15.14 -3.29 12.69
CA PRO A 338 -14.88 -4.37 11.75
C PRO A 338 -13.45 -4.29 11.21
N TYR A 339 -12.71 -5.40 11.25
CA TYR A 339 -11.28 -5.39 11.02
C TYR A 339 -10.92 -5.87 9.62
N ALA A 340 -10.45 -4.93 8.79
CA ALA A 340 -9.90 -5.20 7.47
C ALA A 340 -8.46 -5.73 7.59
N ALA A 341 -8.30 -6.92 8.18
CA ALA A 341 -7.01 -7.58 8.36
C ALA A 341 -6.26 -7.72 7.02
N SER A 342 -5.05 -7.18 6.93
CA SER A 342 -4.27 -6.90 5.71
C SER A 342 -4.90 -5.95 4.67
N GLY A 343 -6.22 -5.71 4.73
CA GLY A 343 -7.01 -5.05 3.70
C GLY A 343 -7.25 -5.88 2.43
N GLY A 344 -6.81 -7.14 2.39
CA GLY A 344 -6.79 -7.94 1.16
C GLY A 344 -5.69 -7.49 0.20
N GLN A 345 -5.62 -8.12 -0.98
CA GLN A 345 -4.50 -7.91 -1.92
C GLN A 345 -4.78 -6.76 -2.89
N SER A 346 -3.76 -5.92 -3.09
CA SER A 346 -3.71 -4.82 -4.04
C SER A 346 -2.51 -4.97 -4.98
N ILE A 347 -2.66 -4.51 -6.22
CA ILE A 347 -1.64 -4.61 -7.27
C ILE A 347 -0.98 -3.25 -7.46
N PHE A 348 0.32 -3.20 -7.13
CA PHE A 348 1.17 -2.02 -7.21
C PHE A 348 1.95 -2.05 -8.52
N ILE A 349 1.69 -1.09 -9.42
CA ILE A 349 2.42 -0.97 -10.69
C ILE A 349 3.76 -0.27 -10.43
N SER A 350 4.84 -0.81 -10.99
CA SER A 350 6.21 -0.35 -10.74
C SER A 350 6.52 0.96 -11.47
N ARG A 351 6.63 2.07 -10.75
CA ARG A 351 7.03 3.39 -11.29
C ARG A 351 8.46 3.43 -11.87
N ARG A 352 9.24 2.36 -11.67
CA ARG A 352 10.63 2.23 -12.14
C ARG A 352 10.74 1.69 -13.58
N GLN A 353 9.65 1.18 -14.14
CA GLN A 353 9.58 0.69 -15.52
C GLN A 353 9.39 1.84 -16.52
N SER A 354 9.73 1.62 -17.80
CA SER A 354 9.47 2.61 -18.85
C SER A 354 7.97 2.92 -18.99
N GLU A 355 7.61 4.08 -19.55
CA GLU A 355 6.19 4.48 -19.71
C GLU A 355 5.36 3.44 -20.48
N ALA A 356 5.88 2.93 -21.61
CA ALA A 356 5.22 1.90 -22.39
C ALA A 356 5.01 0.60 -21.58
N GLN A 357 5.99 0.20 -20.77
CA GLN A 357 5.84 -0.96 -19.86
C GLN A 357 4.83 -0.68 -18.75
N ARG A 358 4.83 0.51 -18.13
CA ARG A 358 3.86 0.90 -17.09
C ARG A 358 2.44 0.89 -17.65
N LEU A 359 2.21 1.46 -18.84
CA LEU A 359 0.90 1.48 -19.49
C LEU A 359 0.44 0.08 -19.92
N ALA A 360 1.32 -0.74 -20.54
CA ALA A 360 0.98 -2.13 -20.87
C ALA A 360 0.66 -2.97 -19.63
N THR A 361 1.38 -2.76 -18.53
CA THR A 361 1.12 -3.40 -17.23
C THR A 361 -0.20 -2.92 -16.65
N TYR A 362 -0.52 -1.63 -16.72
CA TYR A 362 -1.80 -1.08 -16.31
C TYR A 362 -2.96 -1.72 -17.08
N THR A 363 -2.90 -1.73 -18.42
CA THR A 363 -3.93 -2.37 -19.25
C THR A 363 -4.11 -3.86 -18.93
N LEU A 364 -3.01 -4.59 -18.69
CA LEU A 364 -3.08 -5.99 -18.26
C LEU A 364 -3.73 -6.13 -16.87
N VAL A 365 -3.40 -5.29 -15.90
CA VAL A 365 -3.99 -5.33 -14.55
C VAL A 365 -5.46 -4.93 -14.57
N VAL A 366 -5.86 -3.95 -15.40
CA VAL A 366 -7.27 -3.59 -15.65
C VAL A 366 -8.03 -4.81 -16.19
N GLN A 367 -7.50 -5.47 -17.22
CA GLN A 367 -8.08 -6.71 -17.77
C GLN A 367 -8.10 -7.85 -16.72
N MET A 368 -7.05 -8.02 -15.90
CA MET A 368 -7.03 -9.04 -14.85
C MET A 368 -8.08 -8.78 -13.77
N VAL A 369 -8.25 -7.55 -13.28
CA VAL A 369 -9.21 -7.25 -12.20
C VAL A 369 -10.66 -7.19 -12.72
N ARG A 370 -10.87 -6.96 -14.02
CA ARG A 370 -12.18 -7.03 -14.68
C ARG A 370 -12.55 -8.46 -15.12
N ASP A 371 -11.71 -9.07 -15.97
CA ASP A 371 -12.02 -10.30 -16.69
C ASP A 371 -11.62 -11.56 -15.90
N ALA A 372 -10.62 -11.47 -15.01
CA ALA A 372 -10.23 -12.57 -14.10
C ALA A 372 -10.63 -12.30 -12.62
N GLY A 373 -11.15 -11.11 -12.32
CA GLY A 373 -11.81 -10.80 -11.05
C GLY A 373 -13.23 -11.38 -10.95
N ASP A 374 -13.91 -11.49 -12.11
CA ASP A 374 -15.31 -11.87 -12.36
C ASP A 374 -15.99 -12.62 -11.18
N TRP A 375 -15.98 -13.96 -11.14
CA TRP A 375 -16.63 -14.72 -10.05
C TRP A 375 -15.83 -15.89 -9.44
N PRO A 376 -15.06 -16.70 -10.20
CA PRO A 376 -14.34 -17.84 -9.61
C PRO A 376 -13.34 -17.46 -8.51
N LEU A 377 -12.74 -16.27 -8.59
CA LEU A 377 -11.79 -15.77 -7.60
C LEU A 377 -12.47 -15.27 -6.32
N VAL A 378 -13.69 -14.73 -6.42
CA VAL A 378 -14.42 -14.13 -5.30
C VAL A 378 -15.35 -15.16 -4.64
N ALA A 379 -16.21 -15.81 -5.42
CA ALA A 379 -17.21 -16.76 -4.94
C ALA A 379 -16.75 -18.22 -4.96
N GLY A 380 -15.63 -18.57 -5.62
CA GLY A 380 -15.13 -19.94 -5.67
C GLY A 380 -14.78 -20.54 -4.29
N PRO A 381 -15.09 -21.82 -4.04
CA PRO A 381 -14.98 -22.44 -2.72
C PRO A 381 -13.54 -22.70 -2.23
N GLY A 382 -12.58 -22.75 -3.15
CA GLY A 382 -11.15 -22.87 -2.85
C GLY A 382 -10.41 -21.54 -2.70
N SER A 383 -11.12 -20.40 -2.72
CA SER A 383 -10.54 -19.06 -2.55
C SER A 383 -10.74 -18.54 -1.13
N GLU A 384 -9.82 -17.70 -0.67
CA GLU A 384 -9.89 -17.02 0.62
C GLU A 384 -10.67 -15.70 0.59
N PHE A 385 -10.79 -15.10 -0.60
CA PHE A 385 -11.24 -13.73 -0.81
C PHE A 385 -12.76 -13.56 -0.72
N GLY A 386 -13.19 -12.33 -0.43
CA GLY A 386 -14.58 -11.90 -0.47
C GLY A 386 -14.81 -10.70 -1.41
N PRO A 387 -16.01 -10.11 -1.36
CA PRO A 387 -16.42 -9.02 -2.23
C PRO A 387 -15.48 -7.82 -2.26
N THR A 388 -15.26 -7.30 -3.47
CA THR A 388 -14.41 -6.14 -3.81
C THR A 388 -15.15 -5.06 -4.59
N ARG A 389 -16.09 -5.46 -5.43
CA ARG A 389 -16.89 -4.62 -6.33
C ARG A 389 -18.35 -4.63 -5.89
N HIS A 390 -19.11 -3.62 -6.29
CA HIS A 390 -20.53 -3.49 -5.96
C HIS A 390 -21.35 -4.70 -6.42
N GLU A 391 -21.04 -5.23 -7.61
CA GLU A 391 -21.67 -6.46 -8.15
C GLU A 391 -21.38 -7.73 -7.34
N HIS A 392 -20.34 -7.74 -6.50
CA HIS A 392 -19.99 -8.90 -5.65
C HIS A 392 -20.79 -8.93 -4.33
N LEU A 393 -21.57 -7.88 -4.03
CA LEU A 393 -22.22 -7.68 -2.71
C LEU A 393 -23.65 -7.12 -2.76
N LEU A 394 -24.03 -6.42 -3.83
CA LEU A 394 -25.29 -5.66 -3.93
C LEU A 394 -26.15 -6.15 -5.11
N GLY A 395 -27.48 -6.04 -4.95
CA GLY A 395 -28.46 -6.46 -5.95
C GLY A 395 -28.73 -7.97 -5.97
N ASP A 396 -29.82 -8.36 -6.61
CA ASP A 396 -30.28 -9.76 -6.64
C ASP A 396 -29.42 -10.65 -7.56
N GLU A 397 -28.80 -10.05 -8.58
CA GLU A 397 -27.82 -10.74 -9.44
C GLU A 397 -26.59 -11.19 -8.66
N SER A 398 -26.09 -10.38 -7.71
CA SER A 398 -24.99 -10.77 -6.81
C SER A 398 -25.33 -12.05 -6.07
N TYR A 399 -26.50 -12.09 -5.40
CA TYR A 399 -26.93 -13.28 -4.65
C TYR A 399 -27.09 -14.50 -5.57
N SER A 400 -27.61 -14.30 -6.78
CA SER A 400 -27.80 -15.36 -7.77
C SER A 400 -26.46 -15.98 -8.21
N ARG A 401 -25.47 -15.16 -8.58
CA ARG A 401 -24.13 -15.66 -8.96
C ARG A 401 -23.38 -16.30 -7.80
N TRP A 402 -23.55 -15.83 -6.56
CA TRP A 402 -23.06 -16.55 -5.38
C TRP A 402 -23.74 -17.92 -5.21
N ALA A 403 -25.04 -18.03 -5.49
CA ALA A 403 -25.79 -19.27 -5.35
C ALA A 403 -25.46 -20.33 -6.43
N GLU A 404 -24.90 -19.95 -7.58
CA GLU A 404 -24.40 -20.88 -8.62
C GLU A 404 -23.27 -21.79 -8.12
N TYR A 405 -22.48 -21.34 -7.13
CA TYR A 405 -21.48 -22.17 -6.44
C TYR A 405 -22.11 -23.17 -5.45
N GLY A 406 -23.44 -23.20 -5.36
CA GLY A 406 -24.23 -24.17 -4.63
C GLY A 406 -24.25 -23.99 -3.12
N TYR A 407 -23.81 -22.85 -2.58
CA TYR A 407 -23.85 -22.52 -1.14
C TYR A 407 -25.27 -22.63 -0.56
N HIS A 408 -25.37 -22.89 0.75
CA HIS A 408 -26.69 -22.97 1.39
C HIS A 408 -27.31 -21.57 1.49
N PRO A 409 -28.60 -21.37 1.12
CA PRO A 409 -29.22 -20.04 1.10
C PRO A 409 -29.04 -19.25 2.40
N ASP A 410 -29.35 -19.87 3.55
CA ASP A 410 -29.21 -19.19 4.85
C ASP A 410 -27.76 -18.89 5.24
N ASP A 411 -26.80 -19.75 4.86
CA ASP A 411 -25.37 -19.48 5.10
C ASP A 411 -24.96 -18.23 4.31
N LEU A 412 -25.26 -18.25 3.00
CA LEU A 412 -24.93 -17.18 2.06
C LEU A 412 -25.58 -15.84 2.43
N ALA A 413 -26.87 -15.84 2.78
CA ALA A 413 -27.59 -14.65 3.20
C ALA A 413 -26.94 -14.01 4.44
N SER A 414 -26.57 -14.82 5.45
CA SER A 414 -25.90 -14.32 6.64
C SER A 414 -24.47 -13.81 6.36
N PHE A 415 -23.72 -14.49 5.49
CA PHE A 415 -22.39 -14.07 5.05
C PHE A 415 -22.42 -12.73 4.30
N LEU A 416 -23.32 -12.55 3.33
CA LEU A 416 -23.40 -11.30 2.57
C LEU A 416 -23.91 -10.13 3.44
N ALA A 417 -24.84 -10.39 4.36
CA ALA A 417 -25.29 -9.38 5.33
C ALA A 417 -24.16 -8.93 6.27
N ALA A 418 -23.42 -9.87 6.87
CA ALA A 418 -22.27 -9.58 7.73
C ALA A 418 -21.12 -8.90 6.97
N THR A 419 -20.90 -9.28 5.72
CA THR A 419 -19.92 -8.63 4.83
C THR A 419 -20.32 -7.17 4.57
N ARG A 420 -21.59 -6.90 4.31
CA ARG A 420 -22.12 -5.55 4.08
C ARG A 420 -22.02 -4.67 5.32
N GLU A 421 -22.54 -5.15 6.46
CA GLU A 421 -22.46 -4.44 7.77
C GLU A 421 -21.00 -4.16 8.17
N SER A 422 -20.04 -5.00 7.77
CA SER A 422 -18.61 -4.77 8.00
C SER A 422 -18.01 -3.70 7.07
N LEU A 423 -18.32 -3.74 5.76
CA LEU A 423 -17.70 -2.88 4.74
C LEU A 423 -18.31 -1.48 4.68
N GLU A 424 -19.58 -1.33 5.09
CA GLU A 424 -20.27 -0.04 5.21
C GLU A 424 -20.01 0.67 6.56
N SER A 425 -19.29 0.02 7.48
CA SER A 425 -19.01 0.58 8.81
C SER A 425 -18.02 1.75 8.77
N GLY A 426 -18.50 2.93 9.20
CA GLY A 426 -17.64 4.10 9.44
C GLY A 426 -16.57 3.90 10.51
N ASN A 427 -16.64 2.81 11.30
CA ASN A 427 -15.62 2.42 12.28
C ASN A 427 -14.77 1.22 11.88
N VAL A 428 -14.68 0.92 10.58
CA VAL A 428 -13.71 -0.06 10.05
C VAL A 428 -12.28 0.23 10.54
N ALA A 429 -11.61 -0.80 11.04
CA ALA A 429 -10.25 -0.78 11.54
C ALA A 429 -9.26 -1.34 10.51
N LEU A 430 -8.06 -0.77 10.48
CA LEU A 430 -7.01 -1.10 9.51
C LEU A 430 -5.74 -1.58 10.22
N ASP A 431 -4.97 -2.43 9.55
CA ASP A 431 -3.59 -2.76 9.92
C ASP A 431 -2.66 -1.54 9.95
N LEU A 432 -1.46 -1.69 10.53
CA LEU A 432 -0.45 -0.62 10.52
C LEU A 432 0.13 -0.44 9.11
N ARG A 433 -0.32 0.61 8.40
CA ARG A 433 0.04 0.89 7.00
C ARG A 433 1.17 1.92 6.82
N ALA A 434 2.10 1.97 7.76
CA ALA A 434 3.16 2.97 7.79
C ALA A 434 4.49 2.44 7.19
N ALA A 435 5.26 3.33 6.59
CA ALA A 435 6.53 3.07 5.93
C ALA A 435 7.58 2.47 6.89
N GLY A 436 8.25 1.39 6.47
CA GLY A 436 9.22 0.64 7.27
C GLY A 436 8.59 -0.23 8.35
N ALA A 437 7.25 -0.24 8.50
CA ALA A 437 6.58 -0.90 9.60
C ALA A 437 6.01 -2.28 9.25
N PHE A 438 5.60 -2.51 7.99
CA PHE A 438 4.85 -3.73 7.62
C PHE A 438 5.52 -5.05 8.08
N PRO A 439 6.79 -5.37 7.72
CA PRO A 439 7.38 -6.64 8.11
C PRO A 439 7.67 -6.71 9.63
N VAL A 440 8.26 -5.65 10.18
CA VAL A 440 8.65 -5.58 11.60
C VAL A 440 7.45 -5.74 12.52
N PHE A 441 6.33 -5.08 12.20
CA PHE A 441 5.13 -5.11 13.01
C PHE A 441 4.35 -6.43 12.85
N LYS A 442 4.30 -7.01 11.65
CA LYS A 442 3.71 -8.35 11.42
C LYS A 442 4.42 -9.41 12.25
N ASP A 443 5.74 -9.45 12.22
CA ASP A 443 6.54 -10.45 12.95
C ASP A 443 6.43 -10.23 14.47
N ALA A 444 6.46 -8.98 14.94
CA ALA A 444 6.23 -8.67 16.35
C ALA A 444 4.82 -9.06 16.82
N LEU A 445 3.78 -8.88 15.99
CA LEU A 445 2.42 -9.32 16.32
C LEU A 445 2.27 -10.85 16.35
N ASN A 446 2.97 -11.59 15.48
CA ASN A 446 3.03 -13.06 15.57
C ASN A 446 3.63 -13.52 16.91
N GLU A 447 4.75 -12.92 17.33
CA GLU A 447 5.39 -13.22 18.62
C GLU A 447 4.50 -12.82 19.82
N VAL A 448 3.81 -11.67 19.75
CA VAL A 448 2.78 -11.27 20.72
C VAL A 448 1.67 -12.30 20.80
N ALA A 449 1.17 -12.80 19.66
CA ALA A 449 0.11 -13.79 19.62
C ALA A 449 0.54 -15.11 20.26
N ALA A 450 1.76 -15.59 19.99
CA ALA A 450 2.32 -16.78 20.63
C ALA A 450 2.44 -16.64 22.17
N LEU A 451 2.85 -15.47 22.66
CA LEU A 451 2.86 -15.14 24.09
C LEU A 451 1.43 -15.14 24.69
N ILE A 452 0.46 -14.58 23.97
CA ILE A 452 -0.95 -14.58 24.38
C ILE A 452 -1.48 -16.02 24.45
N THR A 453 -1.11 -16.92 23.55
CA THR A 453 -1.64 -18.29 23.53
C THR A 453 -0.96 -19.27 24.49
N ASN A 454 0.20 -18.93 25.06
CA ASN A 454 0.90 -19.75 26.04
C ASN A 454 0.22 -19.70 27.44
N THR A 455 -0.92 -20.39 27.59
CA THR A 455 -1.77 -20.37 28.80
C THR A 455 -1.06 -20.75 30.10
N SER A 456 0.08 -21.44 30.03
CA SER A 456 0.94 -21.77 31.18
C SER A 456 1.66 -20.56 31.80
N MET A 457 1.81 -19.45 31.06
CA MET A 457 2.48 -18.23 31.52
C MET A 457 1.49 -17.29 32.24
N PRO A 458 1.82 -16.69 33.40
CA PRO A 458 0.91 -15.77 34.11
C PRO A 458 0.56 -14.51 33.30
N LEU A 459 -0.66 -13.99 33.47
CA LEU A 459 -1.18 -12.85 32.70
C LEU A 459 -0.28 -11.61 32.82
N ASP A 460 0.14 -11.24 34.02
CA ASP A 460 1.01 -10.07 34.25
C ASP A 460 2.35 -10.19 33.51
N SER A 461 2.92 -11.40 33.48
CA SER A 461 4.16 -11.69 32.76
C SER A 461 3.98 -11.59 31.24
N VAL A 462 2.80 -11.94 30.72
CA VAL A 462 2.44 -11.84 29.29
C VAL A 462 2.20 -10.38 28.91
N LEU A 463 1.54 -9.60 29.77
CA LEU A 463 1.39 -8.15 29.61
C LEU A 463 2.75 -7.45 29.59
N GLN A 464 3.66 -7.81 30.50
CA GLN A 464 5.02 -7.28 30.52
C GLN A 464 5.82 -7.69 29.27
N ALA A 465 5.76 -8.97 28.87
CA ALA A 465 6.51 -9.48 27.72
C ALA A 465 6.04 -8.89 26.39
N THR A 466 4.73 -8.85 26.14
CA THR A 466 4.15 -8.27 24.90
C THR A 466 4.44 -6.77 24.76
N ARG A 467 4.44 -6.03 25.87
CA ARG A 467 4.85 -4.61 25.92
C ARG A 467 6.32 -4.43 25.61
N ALA A 468 7.21 -5.17 26.28
CA ALA A 468 8.65 -5.08 26.09
C ALA A 468 9.03 -5.40 24.63
N LEU A 469 8.48 -6.50 24.10
CA LEU A 469 8.67 -6.95 22.73
C LEU A 469 8.29 -5.88 21.70
N LEU A 470 7.10 -5.27 21.81
CA LEU A 470 6.67 -4.25 20.84
C LEU A 470 7.47 -2.95 20.97
N THR A 471 7.78 -2.50 22.19
CA THR A 471 8.64 -1.33 22.40
C THR A 471 10.05 -1.55 21.84
N GLU A 472 10.63 -2.75 21.99
CA GLU A 472 11.92 -3.10 21.40
C GLU A 472 11.86 -3.15 19.87
N ARG A 473 10.96 -3.97 19.30
CA ARG A 473 10.85 -4.17 17.84
C ARG A 473 10.52 -2.88 17.10
N MET A 474 9.66 -2.03 17.66
CA MET A 474 9.23 -0.78 17.03
C MET A 474 10.14 0.41 17.34
N ALA A 475 11.12 0.30 18.24
CA ALA A 475 11.98 1.43 18.64
C ALA A 475 12.64 2.15 17.44
N ALA A 476 13.16 1.38 16.48
CA ALA A 476 13.79 1.92 15.27
C ALA A 476 12.79 2.65 14.35
N ALA A 477 11.58 2.10 14.18
CA ALA A 477 10.52 2.72 13.38
C ALA A 477 9.99 4.00 14.05
N ILE A 478 9.70 3.95 15.35
CA ILE A 478 9.24 5.09 16.17
C ILE A 478 10.27 6.23 16.18
N SER A 479 11.57 5.91 16.11
CA SER A 479 12.66 6.90 16.00
C SER A 479 12.85 7.48 14.59
N GLY A 480 12.17 6.91 13.58
CA GLY A 480 12.13 7.39 12.20
C GLY A 480 10.84 8.14 11.87
N ASP A 481 10.45 8.15 10.59
CA ASP A 481 9.27 8.90 10.12
C ASP A 481 7.93 8.15 10.23
N LEU A 482 7.85 7.15 11.13
CA LEU A 482 6.61 6.42 11.43
C LEU A 482 5.48 7.38 11.81
N GLY A 483 5.80 8.49 12.48
CA GLY A 483 4.83 9.49 12.91
C GLY A 483 4.11 10.25 11.79
N ALA A 484 4.81 10.64 10.72
CA ALA A 484 4.16 11.29 9.57
C ALA A 484 3.50 10.25 8.66
N SER A 485 4.20 9.14 8.38
CA SER A 485 3.67 8.06 7.56
C SER A 485 2.38 7.45 8.13
N TYR A 486 2.30 7.22 9.44
CA TYR A 486 1.07 6.72 10.06
C TYR A 486 -0.09 7.69 9.85
N ARG A 487 0.10 8.99 10.14
CA ARG A 487 -0.91 10.05 9.94
C ARG A 487 -1.37 10.12 8.48
N ALA A 488 -0.44 10.08 7.52
CA ALA A 488 -0.78 10.02 6.09
C ALA A 488 -1.60 8.78 5.74
N SER A 489 -1.22 7.60 6.27
CA SER A 489 -1.88 6.33 6.01
C SER A 489 -3.33 6.26 6.51
N ILE A 490 -3.66 6.99 7.58
CA ILE A 490 -5.03 7.15 8.11
C ILE A 490 -5.70 8.46 7.70
N ARG A 491 -5.09 9.26 6.82
CA ARG A 491 -5.51 10.63 6.44
C ARG A 491 -5.83 11.52 7.65
N PHE A 492 -4.99 11.51 8.69
CA PHE A 492 -5.15 12.40 9.86
C PHE A 492 -4.70 13.82 9.52
N ILE A 493 -5.66 14.76 9.53
CA ILE A 493 -5.38 16.19 9.34
C ILE A 493 -5.06 16.79 10.70
N ILE A 494 -3.81 17.23 10.91
CA ILE A 494 -3.43 17.96 12.12
C ILE A 494 -4.25 19.26 12.19
N PRO A 495 -5.04 19.50 13.25
CA PRO A 495 -5.78 20.75 13.41
C PRO A 495 -4.81 21.93 13.42
N LYS A 496 -4.96 22.89 12.49
CA LYS A 496 -4.21 24.15 12.55
C LYS A 496 -4.58 24.88 13.83
N LYS A 497 -3.70 24.82 14.83
CA LYS A 497 -3.90 25.48 16.13
C LYS A 497 -4.12 26.98 15.90
N LEU A 498 -5.36 27.42 16.11
CA LEU A 498 -5.75 28.82 15.94
C LEU A 498 -4.94 29.69 16.91
N PRO A 499 -4.47 30.88 16.49
CA PRO A 499 -3.71 31.78 17.35
C PRO A 499 -4.65 32.43 18.39
N GLY A 500 -4.92 31.70 19.48
CA GLY A 500 -5.86 32.12 20.53
C GLY A 500 -5.73 31.37 21.86
N ASP A 501 -5.26 30.11 21.86
CA ASP A 501 -5.05 29.32 23.09
C ASP A 501 -4.01 29.96 24.03
N PRO A 502 -4.39 30.38 25.25
CA PRO A 502 -3.46 31.03 26.18
C PRO A 502 -2.87 30.03 27.19
N LEU A 503 -1.56 29.79 27.13
CA LEU A 503 -0.65 29.57 28.27
C LEU A 503 0.75 29.24 27.76
N GLY A 504 1.74 30.10 28.04
CA GLY A 504 3.11 29.92 27.52
C GLY A 504 3.88 31.24 27.32
N GLY A 505 3.85 32.14 28.30
CA GLY A 505 4.49 33.44 28.18
C GLY A 505 6.02 33.37 28.30
N SER A 506 6.74 33.94 27.33
CA SER A 506 8.11 34.42 27.53
C SER A 506 8.37 35.70 26.74
N LYS A 507 9.08 36.64 27.36
CA LYS A 507 9.32 37.99 26.85
C LYS A 507 10.53 37.99 25.91
N ASN A 508 10.43 38.65 24.75
CA ASN A 508 11.51 39.41 24.07
C ASN A 508 11.08 39.81 22.65
N GLN A 509 10.19 40.80 22.54
CA GLN A 509 9.67 41.28 21.25
C GLN A 509 10.46 42.48 20.67
N THR A 510 11.20 43.21 21.50
CA THR A 510 11.95 44.43 21.12
C THR A 510 13.26 44.15 20.36
N THR A 511 13.97 43.06 20.65
CA THR A 511 15.24 42.74 19.96
C THR A 511 15.04 42.20 18.54
N LYS A 512 13.91 41.51 18.27
CA LYS A 512 13.70 40.79 17.01
C LYS A 512 13.44 41.73 15.82
N ALA A 513 12.84 42.90 16.03
CA ALA A 513 12.50 43.84 14.95
C ALA A 513 13.74 44.38 14.20
N VAL A 514 14.79 44.75 14.94
CA VAL A 514 16.03 45.30 14.35
C VAL A 514 16.79 44.22 13.58
N VAL A 515 16.89 43.01 14.14
CA VAL A 515 17.54 41.88 13.46
C VAL A 515 16.77 41.47 12.21
N ALA A 516 15.44 41.42 12.25
CA ALA A 516 14.61 41.13 11.08
C ALA A 516 14.83 42.14 9.94
N ALA A 517 14.88 43.44 10.24
CA ALA A 517 15.15 44.47 9.23
C ALA A 517 16.51 44.28 8.56
N VAL A 518 17.57 44.02 9.34
CA VAL A 518 18.93 43.79 8.81
C VAL A 518 18.99 42.50 8.00
N VAL A 519 18.38 41.41 8.47
CA VAL A 519 18.35 40.11 7.75
C VAL A 519 17.54 40.19 6.46
N VAL A 520 16.44 40.96 6.42
CA VAL A 520 15.69 41.20 5.18
C VAL A 520 16.51 42.02 4.19
N VAL A 521 17.19 43.09 4.61
CA VAL A 521 18.04 43.89 3.71
C VAL A 521 19.22 43.08 3.18
N VAL A 522 19.93 42.36 4.05
CA VAL A 522 21.06 41.49 3.64
C VAL A 522 20.57 40.32 2.77
N GLY A 523 19.41 39.74 3.08
CA GLY A 523 18.77 38.67 2.31
C GLY A 523 18.34 39.14 0.92
N VAL A 524 17.75 40.33 0.79
CA VAL A 524 17.40 40.93 -0.50
C VAL A 524 18.64 41.29 -1.31
N VAL A 525 19.72 41.78 -0.68
CA VAL A 525 21.01 42.03 -1.36
C VAL A 525 21.68 40.73 -1.81
N LEU A 526 21.61 39.67 -1.01
CA LEU A 526 22.10 38.34 -1.39
C LEU A 526 21.26 37.71 -2.52
N LEU A 527 19.93 37.78 -2.44
CA LEU A 527 19.06 37.30 -3.52
C LEU A 527 19.22 38.11 -4.80
N ALA A 528 19.39 39.44 -4.72
CA ALA A 528 19.67 40.29 -5.88
C ALA A 528 21.04 39.99 -6.49
N SER A 529 22.09 39.75 -5.69
CA SER A 529 23.42 39.42 -6.19
C SER A 529 23.54 37.99 -6.71
N VAL A 530 22.81 37.03 -6.13
CA VAL A 530 22.67 35.66 -6.66
C VAL A 530 21.84 35.67 -7.95
N ALA A 531 20.74 36.41 -8.01
CA ALA A 531 19.95 36.59 -9.23
C ALA A 531 20.79 37.27 -10.32
N ALA A 532 21.58 38.28 -10.00
CA ALA A 532 22.53 38.91 -10.92
C ALA A 532 23.61 37.92 -11.39
N ALA A 533 24.17 37.09 -10.50
CA ALA A 533 25.16 36.07 -10.87
C ALA A 533 24.56 34.97 -11.78
N ILE A 534 23.32 34.54 -11.52
CA ILE A 534 22.57 33.59 -12.35
C ILE A 534 22.22 34.23 -13.70
N TRP A 535 21.78 35.49 -13.72
CA TRP A 535 21.48 36.24 -14.94
C TRP A 535 22.74 36.45 -15.79
N VAL A 536 23.88 36.81 -15.19
CA VAL A 536 25.19 36.91 -15.87
C VAL A 536 25.64 35.56 -16.43
N ARG A 537 25.50 34.46 -15.67
CA ARG A 537 25.79 33.09 -16.16
C ARG A 537 24.88 32.69 -17.32
N ARG A 538 23.56 32.91 -17.21
CA ARG A 538 22.58 32.59 -18.26
C ARG A 538 22.76 33.45 -19.50
N ARG A 539 23.04 34.76 -19.39
CA ARG A 539 23.40 35.61 -20.54
C ARG A 539 24.70 35.17 -21.21
N ARG A 540 25.72 34.73 -20.45
CA ARG A 540 26.95 34.16 -21.03
C ARG A 540 26.71 32.86 -21.81
N ALA A 541 25.85 31.97 -21.31
CA ALA A 541 25.50 30.74 -22.02
C ALA A 541 24.70 31.05 -23.31
N HIS A 542 23.60 31.79 -23.21
CA HIS A 542 22.68 32.00 -24.34
C HIS A 542 23.24 32.86 -25.48
N TYR A 543 24.25 33.70 -25.23
CA TYR A 543 24.83 34.56 -26.26
C TYR A 543 25.73 33.80 -27.25
N ASN A 544 26.37 32.70 -26.83
CA ASN A 544 27.33 31.98 -27.66
C ASN A 544 26.71 31.06 -28.73
N GLN A 545 25.43 30.70 -28.63
CA GLN A 545 24.80 29.66 -29.48
C GLN A 545 23.98 30.19 -30.67
N ARG A 546 23.80 31.51 -30.86
CA ARG A 546 22.73 32.02 -31.75
C ARG A 546 23.12 32.97 -32.89
N HIS A 547 24.39 33.15 -33.23
CA HIS A 547 24.80 33.94 -34.41
C HIS A 547 25.96 33.26 -35.18
N PHE A 548 25.59 32.41 -36.15
CA PHE A 548 26.35 31.99 -37.33
C PHE A 548 27.89 32.05 -37.28
N GLY A 549 28.49 31.02 -36.66
CA GLY A 549 29.75 30.44 -37.14
C GLY A 549 29.48 29.12 -37.87
N PRO A 550 30.47 28.52 -38.57
CA PRO A 550 30.39 27.11 -38.93
C PRO A 550 30.30 26.26 -37.64
N ILE A 551 29.72 25.06 -37.72
CA ILE A 551 29.67 24.14 -36.57
C ILE A 551 31.12 23.84 -36.15
N VAL A 552 31.49 24.17 -34.92
CA VAL A 552 32.86 24.03 -34.42
C VAL A 552 33.00 22.70 -33.69
N ALA A 553 34.00 21.91 -34.05
CA ALA A 553 34.32 20.66 -33.37
C ALA A 553 34.42 20.86 -31.84
N PRO A 554 33.68 20.09 -31.02
CA PRO A 554 33.87 20.09 -29.57
C PRO A 554 35.31 19.72 -29.20
N GLY A 555 35.93 20.49 -28.30
CA GLY A 555 37.22 20.12 -27.73
C GLY A 555 37.14 18.81 -26.93
N ALA A 556 38.28 18.16 -26.68
CA ALA A 556 38.36 16.88 -25.96
C ALA A 556 38.16 17.02 -24.43
N ALA A 557 36.96 17.46 -24.02
CA ALA A 557 36.58 17.71 -22.63
C ALA A 557 35.83 16.51 -21.99
N ALA A 558 35.46 16.66 -20.72
CA ALA A 558 34.57 15.71 -20.02
C ALA A 558 33.07 15.92 -20.36
N ALA A 559 32.70 17.09 -20.89
CA ALA A 559 31.33 17.41 -21.30
C ALA A 559 30.98 16.93 -22.73
N THR A 560 31.98 16.65 -23.55
CA THR A 560 31.79 16.29 -24.97
C THR A 560 31.21 14.88 -25.09
N THR A 561 30.12 14.75 -25.83
CA THR A 561 29.44 13.48 -26.12
C THR A 561 29.68 13.10 -27.57
N LEU A 562 30.17 11.90 -27.81
CA LEU A 562 30.24 11.31 -29.15
C LEU A 562 28.99 10.45 -29.37
N CYS A 563 28.38 10.59 -30.54
CA CYS A 563 27.28 9.76 -31.02
C CYS A 563 27.76 9.05 -32.29
N LEU A 564 27.54 7.74 -32.36
CA LEU A 564 27.80 6.94 -33.55
C LEU A 564 26.47 6.42 -34.07
N THR A 565 26.19 6.63 -35.36
CA THR A 565 25.06 6.00 -36.06
C THR A 565 25.60 5.06 -37.13
N ASP A 566 24.86 4.00 -37.44
CA ASP A 566 25.23 2.93 -38.37
C ASP A 566 23.92 2.36 -38.95
N ILE A 567 23.87 1.91 -40.21
CA ILE A 567 22.67 1.26 -40.76
C ILE A 567 22.89 -0.25 -40.70
N GLN A 568 22.19 -0.91 -39.77
CA GLN A 568 22.27 -2.35 -39.63
C GLN A 568 21.99 -3.08 -40.96
N ASP A 569 22.86 -4.03 -41.30
CA ASP A 569 22.79 -4.87 -42.51
C ASP A 569 22.79 -4.10 -43.85
N SER A 570 23.31 -2.87 -43.88
CA SER A 570 23.42 -2.03 -45.09
C SER A 570 24.13 -2.71 -46.26
N THR A 571 25.18 -3.51 -46.01
CA THR A 571 25.85 -4.36 -47.02
C THR A 571 24.87 -5.31 -47.71
N ARG A 572 23.97 -5.93 -46.94
CA ARG A 572 22.96 -6.88 -47.45
C ARG A 572 21.89 -6.17 -48.27
N LEU A 573 21.55 -4.93 -47.91
CA LEU A 573 20.68 -4.07 -48.71
C LEU A 573 21.36 -3.65 -50.03
N TRP A 574 22.67 -3.38 -50.02
CA TRP A 574 23.46 -3.13 -51.24
C TRP A 574 23.57 -4.35 -52.16
N GLU A 575 23.61 -5.57 -51.61
CA GLU A 575 23.64 -6.81 -52.38
C GLU A 575 22.27 -7.22 -52.95
N SER A 576 21.17 -6.77 -52.33
CA SER A 576 19.80 -7.19 -52.69
C SER A 576 18.98 -6.15 -53.47
N LEU A 577 19.40 -4.88 -53.50
CA LEU A 577 18.70 -3.80 -54.21
C LEU A 577 19.52 -3.21 -55.37
N PRO A 578 18.86 -2.66 -56.40
CA PRO A 578 19.55 -1.89 -57.44
C PRO A 578 20.33 -0.71 -56.87
N GLU A 579 21.53 -0.46 -57.40
CA GLU A 579 22.44 0.62 -56.97
C GLU A 579 21.75 1.99 -56.84
N ALA A 580 20.86 2.32 -57.77
CA ALA A 580 20.10 3.57 -57.78
C ALA A 580 19.09 3.69 -56.62
N VAL A 581 18.51 2.58 -56.15
CA VAL A 581 17.61 2.52 -55.00
C VAL A 581 18.38 2.76 -53.71
N MET A 582 19.52 2.08 -53.53
CA MET A 582 20.37 2.24 -52.34
C MET A 582 21.03 3.62 -52.29
N SER A 583 21.54 4.12 -53.42
CA SER A 583 22.10 5.47 -53.52
C SER A 583 21.08 6.54 -53.14
N ARG A 584 19.83 6.43 -53.61
CA ARG A 584 18.73 7.33 -53.22
C ARG A 584 18.35 7.19 -51.75
N SER A 585 18.38 5.98 -51.20
CA SER A 585 18.01 5.71 -49.80
C SER A 585 19.05 6.29 -48.84
N LEU A 586 20.34 6.07 -49.12
CA LEU A 586 21.43 6.70 -48.38
C LEU A 586 21.46 8.22 -48.56
N GLN A 587 21.08 8.75 -49.73
CA GLN A 587 20.92 10.20 -49.90
C GLN A 587 19.83 10.77 -48.97
N LEU A 588 18.69 10.10 -48.83
CA LEU A 588 17.61 10.49 -47.90
C LEU A 588 18.08 10.41 -46.44
N HIS A 589 18.63 9.26 -46.02
CA HIS A 589 19.20 9.05 -44.69
C HIS A 589 20.24 10.12 -44.33
N ASN A 590 21.27 10.27 -45.17
CA ASN A 590 22.40 11.15 -44.91
C ASN A 590 22.00 12.63 -44.93
N THR A 591 20.94 13.00 -45.65
CA THR A 591 20.35 14.35 -45.59
C THR A 591 19.59 14.57 -44.28
N CYS A 592 18.85 13.56 -43.81
CA CYS A 592 18.13 13.60 -42.54
C CYS A 592 19.09 13.69 -41.34
N VAL A 593 20.10 12.80 -41.26
CA VAL A 593 21.14 12.82 -40.22
C VAL A 593 21.81 14.19 -40.15
N ARG A 594 22.22 14.76 -41.28
CA ARG A 594 22.86 16.08 -41.34
C ARG A 594 21.92 17.23 -40.94
N ARG A 595 20.63 17.15 -41.30
CA ARG A 595 19.60 18.12 -40.88
C ARG A 595 19.40 18.08 -39.36
N CYS A 596 19.15 16.90 -38.79
CA CYS A 596 18.96 16.73 -37.35
C CYS A 596 20.23 17.15 -36.58
N ALA A 597 21.41 16.70 -37.00
CA ALA A 597 22.68 17.07 -36.36
C ALA A 597 22.88 18.60 -36.36
N THR A 598 22.67 19.26 -37.51
CA THR A 598 22.78 20.72 -37.62
C THR A 598 21.77 21.45 -36.72
N ALA A 599 20.53 20.95 -36.62
CA ALA A 599 19.50 21.53 -35.77
C ALA A 599 19.81 21.42 -34.26
N HIS A 600 20.59 20.41 -33.86
CA HIS A 600 20.94 20.10 -32.48
C HIS A 600 22.45 20.27 -32.18
N ASN A 601 23.12 21.23 -32.83
CA ASN A 601 24.53 21.60 -32.60
C ASN A 601 25.57 20.46 -32.77
N GLY A 602 25.22 19.38 -33.47
CA GLY A 602 26.08 18.23 -33.72
C GLY A 602 27.11 18.50 -34.81
N TYR A 603 28.39 18.31 -34.47
CA TYR A 603 29.51 18.39 -35.41
C TYR A 603 29.74 17.03 -36.08
N GLU A 604 29.64 16.96 -37.40
CA GLU A 604 30.03 15.79 -38.18
C GLU A 604 31.56 15.66 -38.20
N SER A 605 32.09 14.67 -37.48
CA SER A 605 33.54 14.44 -37.39
C SER A 605 34.05 13.61 -38.56
N SER A 606 33.28 12.61 -39.00
CA SER A 606 33.59 11.73 -40.11
C SER A 606 32.41 10.82 -40.45
N THR A 607 32.33 10.36 -41.69
CA THR A 607 31.44 9.29 -42.15
C THR A 607 32.24 8.16 -42.77
N GLU A 608 31.86 6.91 -42.52
CA GLU A 608 32.47 5.73 -43.15
C GLU A 608 31.33 4.84 -43.69
N GLY A 609 31.14 4.87 -45.01
CA GLY A 609 29.97 4.25 -45.66
C GLY A 609 28.65 4.95 -45.29
N ASP A 610 27.80 4.21 -44.62
CA ASP A 610 26.50 4.56 -44.06
C ASP A 610 26.57 5.09 -42.61
N SER A 611 27.72 4.92 -41.94
CA SER A 611 27.94 5.37 -40.57
C SER A 611 28.27 6.87 -40.45
N PHE A 612 27.91 7.46 -39.31
CA PHE A 612 28.33 8.81 -38.90
C PHE A 612 28.97 8.78 -37.51
N LEU A 613 30.11 9.45 -37.36
CA LEU A 613 30.66 9.87 -36.07
C LEU A 613 30.34 11.36 -35.86
N LEU A 614 29.43 11.64 -34.93
CA LEU A 614 29.02 12.99 -34.54
C LEU A 614 29.57 13.35 -33.16
N ALA A 615 29.88 14.62 -32.94
CA ALA A 615 30.35 15.16 -31.67
C ALA A 615 29.49 16.34 -31.21
N PHE A 616 29.03 16.29 -29.96
CA PHE A 616 28.16 17.29 -29.33
C PHE A 616 28.85 17.92 -28.11
N HIS A 617 28.54 19.19 -27.84
CA HIS A 617 29.11 19.92 -26.70
C HIS A 617 28.55 19.48 -25.33
N CYS A 618 27.42 18.77 -25.31
CA CYS A 618 26.83 18.13 -24.13
C CYS A 618 25.96 16.94 -24.52
N ALA A 619 25.63 16.08 -23.54
CA ALA A 619 24.78 14.91 -23.75
C ALA A 619 23.30 15.26 -24.05
N GLN A 620 22.85 16.47 -23.70
CA GLN A 620 21.47 16.92 -23.92
C GLN A 620 21.22 17.20 -25.41
N ASP A 621 22.15 17.90 -26.06
CA ASP A 621 22.11 18.15 -27.51
C ASP A 621 22.21 16.83 -28.31
N ALA A 622 23.05 15.89 -27.85
CA ALA A 622 23.15 14.55 -28.45
C ALA A 622 21.86 13.73 -28.33
N LEU A 623 21.20 13.76 -27.16
CA LEU A 623 19.93 13.05 -26.96
C LEU A 623 18.78 13.68 -27.77
N ALA A 624 18.74 15.02 -27.86
CA ALA A 624 17.77 15.73 -28.69
C ALA A 624 17.94 15.39 -30.17
N PHE A 625 19.18 15.30 -30.67
CA PHE A 625 19.49 14.78 -32.00
C PHE A 625 18.94 13.35 -32.21
N CYS A 626 19.20 12.42 -31.28
CA CYS A 626 18.76 11.04 -31.43
C CYS A 626 17.24 10.93 -31.54
N LEU A 627 16.49 11.68 -30.71
CA LEU A 627 15.03 11.71 -30.73
C LEU A 627 14.50 12.31 -32.04
N ALA A 628 14.99 13.49 -32.44
CA ALA A 628 14.58 14.14 -33.69
C ALA A 628 14.89 13.28 -34.93
N LEU A 629 16.01 12.54 -34.93
CA LEU A 629 16.33 11.62 -36.01
C LEU A 629 15.40 10.40 -36.03
N GLN A 630 15.02 9.87 -34.86
CA GLN A 630 14.05 8.77 -34.74
C GLN A 630 12.64 9.18 -35.17
N ASP A 631 12.23 10.43 -34.92
CA ASP A 631 10.94 10.98 -35.37
C ASP A 631 10.95 11.31 -36.88
N GLU A 632 12.04 11.86 -37.43
CA GLU A 632 12.10 12.25 -38.84
C GLU A 632 12.29 11.07 -39.80
N LEU A 633 13.11 10.06 -39.48
CA LEU A 633 13.43 8.94 -40.40
C LEU A 633 12.19 8.17 -40.93
N PRO A 634 11.17 7.83 -40.12
CA PRO A 634 9.95 7.16 -40.61
C PRO A 634 9.13 8.01 -41.59
N THR A 635 9.29 9.34 -41.59
CA THR A 635 8.51 10.27 -42.43
C THR A 635 9.12 10.50 -43.82
N LEU A 636 10.32 10.00 -44.09
CA LEU A 636 11.01 10.23 -45.36
C LEU A 636 10.35 9.46 -46.51
N PRO A 637 10.38 9.99 -47.75
CA PRO A 637 9.84 9.33 -48.93
C PRO A 637 10.78 8.22 -49.45
N TRP A 638 10.91 7.15 -48.66
CA TRP A 638 11.71 5.97 -48.97
C TRP A 638 11.27 5.32 -50.29
N PRO A 639 12.20 4.75 -51.09
CA PRO A 639 11.83 4.00 -52.29
C PRO A 639 10.92 2.80 -51.95
N ALA A 640 9.91 2.56 -52.78
CA ALA A 640 8.97 1.45 -52.58
C ALA A 640 9.67 0.08 -52.66
N GLU A 641 10.76 0.02 -53.43
CA GLU A 641 11.64 -1.13 -53.60
C GLU A 641 12.38 -1.47 -52.29
N LEU A 642 12.86 -0.47 -51.55
CA LEU A 642 13.46 -0.66 -50.22
C LEU A 642 12.43 -1.19 -49.22
N LEU A 643 11.24 -0.59 -49.20
CA LEU A 643 10.13 -1.02 -48.33
C LEU A 643 9.64 -2.44 -48.68
N ALA A 644 9.88 -2.93 -49.90
CA ALA A 644 9.49 -4.26 -50.33
C ALA A 644 10.48 -5.38 -49.93
N VAL A 645 11.74 -5.09 -49.58
CA VAL A 645 12.75 -6.13 -49.26
C VAL A 645 12.26 -7.07 -48.15
N GLY A 646 11.66 -6.50 -47.11
CA GLY A 646 11.11 -7.24 -45.96
C GLY A 646 9.90 -8.16 -46.27
N ARG A 647 9.44 -8.24 -47.52
CA ARG A 647 8.35 -9.15 -47.93
C ARG A 647 8.82 -10.47 -48.58
N TRP A 648 10.08 -10.58 -49.02
CA TRP A 648 10.52 -11.74 -49.83
C TRP A 648 11.19 -12.85 -49.03
N GLU A 649 11.90 -12.53 -47.95
CA GLU A 649 12.76 -13.51 -47.29
C GLU A 649 12.00 -14.48 -46.34
N LEU A 650 10.85 -14.06 -45.82
CA LEU A 650 10.00 -14.88 -44.94
C LEU A 650 9.41 -16.13 -45.63
N VAL A 651 9.48 -16.20 -46.96
CA VAL A 651 8.80 -17.23 -47.78
C VAL A 651 9.68 -18.47 -48.04
N ILE A 652 11.01 -18.37 -47.91
CA ILE A 652 11.94 -19.43 -48.37
C ILE A 652 12.66 -20.17 -47.22
N ALA A 653 12.91 -19.53 -46.07
CA ALA A 653 13.80 -20.09 -45.03
C ALA A 653 13.12 -20.53 -43.71
N GLY A 654 11.88 -20.12 -43.43
CA GLY A 654 11.11 -20.58 -42.25
C GLY A 654 11.64 -20.16 -40.88
N GLN A 655 12.67 -19.31 -40.81
CA GLN A 655 13.14 -18.67 -39.57
C GLN A 655 12.55 -17.27 -39.39
N VAL A 656 12.33 -16.87 -38.14
CA VAL A 656 11.99 -15.49 -37.79
C VAL A 656 13.27 -14.65 -37.78
N ASP A 657 13.34 -13.64 -38.64
CA ASP A 657 14.41 -12.65 -38.64
C ASP A 657 14.31 -11.76 -37.38
N PRO A 658 15.34 -11.70 -36.52
CA PRO A 658 15.35 -10.82 -35.35
C PRO A 658 15.39 -9.31 -35.71
N CYS A 659 15.63 -8.96 -36.98
CA CYS A 659 15.95 -7.60 -37.41
C CYS A 659 14.76 -6.82 -38.01
N ARG A 660 13.51 -7.28 -37.83
CA ARG A 660 12.32 -6.59 -38.37
C ARG A 660 12.11 -5.22 -37.68
N PRO A 661 12.17 -4.07 -38.39
CA PRO A 661 11.86 -2.78 -37.79
C PRO A 661 10.39 -2.71 -37.37
N LEU A 662 10.13 -2.28 -36.13
CA LEU A 662 8.84 -2.42 -35.46
C LEU A 662 7.68 -1.61 -36.09
N TRP A 663 7.99 -0.68 -37.00
CA TRP A 663 7.08 0.39 -37.44
C TRP A 663 6.33 0.10 -38.75
N LEU A 664 6.60 -1.02 -39.42
CA LEU A 664 5.82 -1.47 -40.58
C LEU A 664 4.73 -2.46 -40.16
N VAL A 665 3.57 -1.91 -39.81
CA VAL A 665 2.30 -2.65 -39.68
C VAL A 665 1.69 -2.78 -41.06
N ASP A 666 1.76 -3.98 -41.66
CA ASP A 666 1.19 -4.24 -42.98
C ASP A 666 -0.30 -4.59 -42.82
N ALA A 667 -1.18 -3.84 -43.48
CA ALA A 667 -2.62 -3.92 -43.26
C ALA A 667 -3.27 -5.06 -44.07
N GLY A 668 -3.20 -6.29 -43.54
CA GLY A 668 -4.13 -7.38 -43.89
C GLY A 668 -3.50 -8.72 -44.29
N MET A 669 -3.57 -9.68 -43.37
CA MET A 669 -3.87 -11.09 -43.67
C MET A 669 -4.64 -11.69 -42.49
N GLU A 670 -5.80 -12.31 -42.74
CA GLU A 670 -6.54 -13.05 -41.73
C GLU A 670 -6.01 -14.50 -41.63
N ALA A 671 -5.52 -14.89 -40.45
CA ALA A 671 -5.10 -16.27 -40.18
C ALA A 671 -5.29 -16.66 -38.71
N ALA A 672 -6.53 -17.05 -38.36
CA ALA A 672 -6.89 -17.95 -37.26
C ALA A 672 -6.13 -17.82 -35.91
N VAL A 673 -6.15 -16.64 -35.29
CA VAL A 673 -5.98 -16.54 -33.82
C VAL A 673 -7.35 -16.78 -33.17
N PRO A 674 -7.47 -17.57 -32.08
CA PRO A 674 -8.74 -17.68 -31.33
C PRO A 674 -9.22 -16.30 -30.84
N PRO A 675 -10.53 -16.11 -30.54
CA PRO A 675 -11.17 -14.79 -30.56
C PRO A 675 -10.89 -13.89 -29.34
N TRP A 676 -9.62 -13.56 -29.10
CA TRP A 676 -9.15 -12.62 -28.10
C TRP A 676 -9.36 -11.19 -28.64
N ARG A 677 -10.61 -10.73 -28.66
CA ARG A 677 -10.99 -9.42 -29.23
C ARG A 677 -10.44 -8.27 -28.37
N TRP A 678 -9.25 -7.78 -28.71
CA TRP A 678 -8.74 -6.50 -28.23
C TRP A 678 -9.75 -5.38 -28.54
N PRO A 679 -10.34 -4.70 -27.54
CA PRO A 679 -11.41 -3.72 -27.77
C PRO A 679 -10.84 -2.35 -28.15
N ALA A 680 -10.13 -2.27 -29.28
CA ALA A 680 -9.65 -1.01 -29.88
C ALA A 680 -10.77 0.01 -30.19
N ALA A 681 -12.04 -0.42 -30.09
CA ALA A 681 -13.24 0.38 -30.27
C ALA A 681 -13.92 0.84 -28.96
N ARG A 682 -13.32 0.64 -27.78
CA ARG A 682 -13.87 1.12 -26.48
C ARG A 682 -13.10 2.30 -25.90
N LEU A 683 -11.78 2.25 -25.86
CA LEU A 683 -10.95 3.43 -25.56
C LEU A 683 -10.88 4.34 -26.79
N GLY A 684 -11.85 5.26 -26.91
CA GLY A 684 -11.82 6.31 -27.93
C GLY A 684 -10.53 7.13 -27.84
N ALA A 685 -9.97 7.57 -28.97
CA ALA A 685 -8.59 8.07 -29.06
C ALA A 685 -8.22 9.19 -28.06
N GLY A 686 -9.20 10.00 -27.62
CA GLY A 686 -9.00 11.04 -26.59
C GLY A 686 -8.75 10.52 -25.18
N ALA A 687 -9.08 9.26 -24.87
CA ALA A 687 -8.79 8.64 -23.58
C ALA A 687 -7.31 8.27 -23.45
N LEU A 688 -6.73 7.65 -24.48
CA LEU A 688 -5.30 7.29 -24.53
C LEU A 688 -4.40 8.53 -24.48
N SER A 689 -4.70 9.57 -25.27
CA SER A 689 -3.92 10.82 -25.22
C SER A 689 -3.99 11.50 -23.85
N ARG A 690 -5.14 11.41 -23.17
CA ARG A 690 -5.34 11.98 -21.84
C ARG A 690 -4.63 11.16 -20.75
N ALA A 691 -4.67 9.83 -20.84
CA ALA A 691 -3.92 8.93 -19.96
C ALA A 691 -2.40 9.18 -20.04
N GLN A 692 -1.86 9.46 -21.23
CA GLN A 692 -0.45 9.84 -21.39
C GLN A 692 -0.14 11.20 -20.73
N GLN A 693 -0.93 12.26 -20.99
CA GLN A 693 -0.74 13.56 -20.31
C GLN A 693 -0.82 13.45 -18.78
N LEU A 694 -1.71 12.59 -18.27
CA LEU A 694 -1.92 12.36 -16.85
C LEU A 694 -0.89 11.44 -16.19
N LEU A 695 0.02 10.83 -16.96
CA LEU A 695 1.21 10.13 -16.47
C LEU A 695 2.47 11.02 -16.47
N THR A 696 2.43 12.19 -17.12
CA THR A 696 3.52 13.16 -17.18
C THR A 696 3.40 14.31 -16.19
N ASP A 697 2.18 14.81 -15.94
CA ASP A 697 1.95 15.92 -15.01
C ASP A 697 1.70 15.45 -13.58
N GLY A 698 2.58 15.84 -12.65
CA GLY A 698 2.31 15.77 -11.21
C GLY A 698 1.23 16.78 -10.79
N PRO A 699 0.78 16.76 -9.52
CA PRO A 699 -0.26 17.67 -9.05
C PRO A 699 0.16 19.15 -9.26
N PRO A 700 -0.75 20.03 -9.71
CA PRO A 700 -0.41 21.40 -10.04
C PRO A 700 0.12 22.16 -8.83
N ALA A 701 1.14 22.98 -9.04
CA ALA A 701 1.58 23.96 -8.05
C ALA A 701 0.50 25.04 -7.89
N ASP A 702 0.23 25.44 -6.64
CA ASP A 702 -0.79 26.45 -6.32
C ASP A 702 -0.42 27.81 -6.94
N ASP A 703 -1.34 28.37 -7.72
CA ASP A 703 -1.01 29.33 -8.78
C ASP A 703 -1.08 30.78 -8.27
N SER A 704 0.08 31.39 -8.00
CA SER A 704 0.17 32.78 -7.58
C SER A 704 1.23 33.59 -8.35
N THR A 705 0.75 34.30 -9.37
CA THR A 705 1.35 35.51 -10.01
C THR A 705 2.61 35.35 -10.89
N GLY A 706 2.40 35.21 -12.21
CA GLY A 706 2.37 36.40 -13.08
C GLY A 706 3.62 36.83 -13.87
N ALA A 707 3.38 37.04 -15.18
CA ALA A 707 4.04 38.00 -16.09
C ALA A 707 5.47 37.75 -16.66
N ALA A 708 5.47 37.36 -17.95
CA ALA A 708 6.08 38.08 -19.08
C ALA A 708 7.61 38.34 -19.17
N ALA A 709 8.25 37.54 -20.03
CA ALA A 709 9.15 37.90 -21.14
C ALA A 709 9.98 39.22 -21.13
N ALA A 710 11.31 39.07 -21.31
CA ALA A 710 12.16 40.10 -21.93
C ALA A 710 13.42 39.50 -22.61
N VAL A 711 13.70 39.89 -23.85
CA VAL A 711 14.97 39.59 -24.56
C VAL A 711 15.43 40.82 -25.33
N ASN A 712 16.65 41.32 -25.09
CA ASN A 712 17.38 42.09 -26.09
C ASN A 712 18.91 42.19 -25.83
N THR A 713 19.65 42.52 -26.90
CA THR A 713 20.95 43.23 -27.05
C THR A 713 22.14 43.04 -26.07
N LEU A 714 23.43 43.23 -26.46
CA LEU A 714 24.23 42.97 -27.70
C LEU A 714 25.69 43.46 -27.43
N ARG A 715 26.74 42.78 -27.97
CA ARG A 715 28.15 43.26 -28.12
C ARG A 715 28.94 43.53 -26.79
N THR A 716 30.28 43.65 -26.67
CA THR A 716 31.47 43.65 -27.57
C THR A 716 32.69 42.93 -26.91
N VAL A 717 33.43 42.05 -27.63
CA VAL A 717 34.82 42.21 -28.19
C VAL A 717 35.86 43.07 -27.39
N PRO A 718 37.21 42.81 -27.31
CA PRO A 718 38.10 41.72 -27.87
C PRO A 718 39.22 41.13 -26.93
N ARG A 719 39.98 40.11 -27.44
CA ARG A 719 41.45 39.79 -27.22
C ARG A 719 41.90 39.40 -25.78
N LEU A 720 42.87 38.50 -25.53
CA LEU A 720 43.84 37.67 -26.29
C LEU A 720 44.01 36.32 -25.51
N GLY A 721 44.80 35.30 -25.89
CA GLY A 721 45.77 35.15 -26.99
C GLY A 721 46.51 33.79 -27.01
N THR A 722 47.75 33.80 -27.50
CA THR A 722 48.70 32.67 -27.71
C THR A 722 49.50 32.28 -26.45
N ALA A 723 50.17 31.13 -26.30
CA ALA A 723 50.15 29.75 -26.88
C ALA A 723 51.33 28.99 -26.15
N ALA A 724 51.93 27.85 -26.53
CA ALA A 724 51.79 26.84 -27.59
C ALA A 724 52.54 25.54 -27.13
N LEU A 725 52.19 24.35 -27.63
CA LEU A 725 53.21 23.31 -27.94
C LEU A 725 52.70 22.26 -28.95
N ALA A 726 53.46 22.07 -30.03
CA ALA A 726 53.57 20.82 -30.78
C ALA A 726 55.03 20.34 -30.61
N THR A 727 55.43 19.09 -30.77
CA THR A 727 55.16 18.18 -31.89
C THR A 727 55.67 16.78 -31.53
N VAL A 728 55.06 15.69 -32.02
CA VAL A 728 55.77 14.44 -32.43
C VAL A 728 54.80 13.52 -33.19
N MET A 729 55.33 12.65 -34.05
CA MET A 729 54.63 11.62 -34.87
C MET A 729 53.74 12.11 -36.03
N ARG A 730 54.35 12.24 -37.23
CA ARG A 730 53.72 11.82 -38.50
C ARG A 730 54.36 10.49 -38.92
N GLY A 731 53.58 9.47 -39.29
CA GLY A 731 54.17 8.21 -39.76
C GLY A 731 53.19 7.10 -40.16
N ARG A 732 52.88 7.02 -41.46
CA ARG A 732 52.36 5.84 -42.21
C ARG A 732 51.19 5.02 -41.62
N SER A 733 50.00 5.31 -42.15
CA SER A 733 49.12 4.34 -42.86
C SER A 733 49.16 2.86 -42.41
N THR A 734 48.22 2.48 -41.55
CA THR A 734 47.60 1.14 -41.52
C THR A 734 46.08 1.30 -41.56
N THR A 735 45.37 0.36 -42.19
CA THR A 735 43.89 0.31 -42.17
C THR A 735 43.43 -0.10 -40.77
N THR A 736 42.64 0.76 -40.12
CA THR A 736 42.20 0.58 -38.73
C THR A 736 40.85 1.28 -38.55
N SER A 737 39.83 0.51 -38.13
CA SER A 737 38.42 0.93 -38.03
C SER A 737 38.21 2.10 -37.07
N MET A 738 37.11 2.87 -37.23
CA MET A 738 36.68 3.86 -36.24
C MET A 738 36.60 3.28 -34.82
N TYR A 739 36.16 2.02 -34.67
CA TYR A 739 35.97 1.37 -33.38
C TYR A 739 37.28 1.27 -32.58
N ASP A 740 38.38 0.89 -33.24
CA ASP A 740 39.70 0.81 -32.61
C ASP A 740 40.24 2.19 -32.23
N ARG A 741 39.98 3.22 -33.04
CA ARG A 741 40.40 4.60 -32.74
C ARG A 741 39.69 5.15 -31.51
N ALA A 742 38.39 4.89 -31.36
CA ALA A 742 37.64 5.23 -30.15
C ALA A 742 38.22 4.51 -28.92
N ARG A 743 38.55 3.22 -29.07
CA ARG A 743 39.15 2.39 -28.01
C ARG A 743 40.54 2.90 -27.57
N MET A 744 41.38 3.33 -28.50
CA MET A 744 42.69 3.94 -28.20
C MET A 744 42.56 5.27 -27.44
N VAL A 745 41.57 6.10 -27.77
CA VAL A 745 41.28 7.34 -27.01
C VAL A 745 40.79 7.03 -25.59
N GLN A 746 40.04 5.94 -25.42
CA GLN A 746 39.56 5.49 -24.10
C GLN A 746 40.65 4.84 -23.24
N GLN A 747 41.71 4.30 -23.85
CA GLN A 747 42.91 3.77 -23.16
C GLN A 747 43.99 4.84 -22.88
N ALA A 748 43.79 6.08 -23.33
CA ALA A 748 44.68 7.22 -23.12
C ALA A 748 44.15 8.21 -22.06
N ARG A 749 43.16 7.80 -21.27
CA ARG A 749 42.60 8.49 -20.10
C ARG A 749 42.77 7.63 -18.85
#